data_AF-K9H4Y8-F1
#
_entry.id   AF-K9H4Y8-F1
#
_cell.length_a   1.000
_cell.length_b   1.000
_cell.length_c   1.000
_cell.angle_alpha   90.00
_cell.angle_beta   90.00
_cell.angle_gamma   90.00
#
_symmetry.space_group_name_H-M   'P 1'
#
loop_
_entity.id
_entity.type
_entity.pdbx_description
1 polymer ?
#
loop_
_entity_poly.entity_id
_entity_poly.type
_entity_poly.pdbx_seq_one_letter_code
_entity_poly.pdbx_strand_id
1 'polypeptide(L)'
;MKDDATRTSHDDAHVAALTDVLEALHEGVALFDPQDRLLSINARAALMLSPAAAHLDEGAPLAELLRALKARGVVGLPDGDSSSGAAGDGAHEITFPDGRVAEMRLSRSARSLRALTLRDITDLRQREARLVDSERRTASARALLGQAVESMTEGFVMFDTEDRLVLCNGHYLSLLEGMEDVVRPGIPFETILREAVARDLIVSARRDPEGWVASRLADHRAPSLPREVEYADGRCMLVREARMPDGGVVGIQSDITLRKRAQKALADSESRYRQLVEMAPDLICVVIDGRISFINSAGAMLLALPEDDIVGRRWLAFLHRDSRDAAEAMLADGLTAEDWTPLRLMTPDGAGAEIEAAVMPFNDGNRQGAMLVGRDVTEVRRAARELRDRQNLLEGIMHTVVDGIITIDDRGRIESFNAAAERIFGYTADEVIGRNVSVLMDAENAARHDGYMNHYARTGQKRIIGIGREEKGRRKTGETFPIELAVTELQVHGRRLFTGVVRDISERKAAERALRLSEERYALAIAGSNEAIWDWDMTTDRLFFSPHMREVLGVDPELVRRPYDWRALIHPEDRAAYHEALAEHVKGRTATFNVEYRLVGTVDGRTRWVRHRGMAMRREDGVAYRMAGSIGDVSQRREAERDLRRAKDEAELANRAKSEFLANMSHELRTPLNAIIGFSEVIAHELFGQVSPPQYKEYAANIEESGRHLLDVINDILDVSRIEAGHMTLTPEPVDVRAVIESAARLISQRAETAGLTLEQTVDTVLPPVTGEPRRLKQILLNLLGNAVKFTPSGGSVRLGAHPVRDDVGGHWVEITVADTGIGMAAEDIPKALKPFHQIDSRLQRRYEGTGLGLPLTQAFVEMHGGTLDIASTPGAGTTVTLHLPAA
;
A
#
# COMPACT_ATOMS: atom_id res chain seq x y z
N MET A 1 90.07 -11.05 56.04
CA MET A 1 88.80 -11.30 56.78
C MET A 1 88.16 -10.01 57.36
N LYS A 2 88.36 -8.82 56.77
CA LYS A 2 87.59 -7.61 57.12
C LYS A 2 86.94 -6.88 55.93
N ASP A 3 87.14 -7.36 54.70
CA ASP A 3 86.57 -6.75 53.48
C ASP A 3 85.33 -7.45 52.92
N ASP A 4 84.86 -8.54 53.56
CA ASP A 4 83.73 -9.33 53.06
C ASP A 4 82.39 -9.01 53.77
N ALA A 5 82.42 -8.23 54.86
CA ALA A 5 81.22 -7.85 55.62
C ALA A 5 80.64 -6.48 55.21
N THR A 6 81.44 -5.62 54.57
CA THR A 6 81.02 -4.30 54.08
C THR A 6 80.44 -4.33 52.66
N ARG A 7 80.73 -5.36 51.86
CA ARG A 7 80.16 -5.54 50.52
C ARG A 7 78.71 -6.04 50.56
N THR A 8 78.41 -6.99 51.45
CA THR A 8 77.05 -7.51 51.69
C THR A 8 76.11 -6.43 52.22
N SER A 9 76.58 -5.56 53.13
CA SER A 9 75.78 -4.45 53.67
C SER A 9 75.47 -3.34 52.66
N HIS A 10 76.28 -3.17 51.61
CA HIS A 10 76.04 -2.16 50.56
C HIS A 10 75.10 -2.68 49.46
N ASP A 11 75.14 -3.98 49.18
CA ASP A 11 74.20 -4.62 48.24
C ASP A 11 72.78 -4.69 48.83
N ASP A 12 72.63 -5.00 50.14
CA ASP A 12 71.31 -5.03 50.80
C ASP A 12 70.63 -3.65 50.85
N ALA A 13 71.40 -2.56 51.03
CA ALA A 13 70.87 -1.20 51.05
C ALA A 13 70.40 -0.72 49.66
N HIS A 14 71.09 -1.12 48.59
CA HIS A 14 70.67 -0.80 47.23
C HIS A 14 69.45 -1.62 46.79
N VAL A 15 69.33 -2.87 47.24
CA VAL A 15 68.14 -3.71 46.99
C VAL A 15 66.91 -3.11 47.69
N ALA A 16 67.04 -2.71 48.96
CA ALA A 16 65.94 -2.06 49.68
C ALA A 16 65.47 -0.75 49.02
N ALA A 17 66.41 0.09 48.57
CA ALA A 17 66.08 1.32 47.86
C ALA A 17 65.40 1.09 46.51
N LEU A 18 65.76 0.01 45.80
CA LEU A 18 65.12 -0.33 44.53
C LEU A 18 63.67 -0.80 44.73
N THR A 19 63.42 -1.58 45.78
CA THR A 19 62.08 -2.03 46.18
C THR A 19 61.18 -0.85 46.54
N ASP A 20 61.68 0.11 47.32
CA ASP A 20 60.95 1.34 47.67
C ASP A 20 60.59 2.18 46.42
N VAL A 21 61.50 2.27 45.46
CA VAL A 21 61.24 2.97 44.18
C VAL A 21 60.19 2.25 43.35
N LEU A 22 60.20 0.91 43.30
CA LEU A 22 59.20 0.13 42.57
C LEU A 22 57.81 0.20 43.21
N GLU A 23 57.74 0.26 44.55
CA GLU A 23 56.47 0.47 45.28
C GLU A 23 55.91 1.88 45.13
N ALA A 24 56.77 2.89 44.91
CA ALA A 24 56.33 4.26 44.67
C ALA A 24 55.72 4.50 43.27
N LEU A 25 55.84 3.54 42.34
CA LEU A 25 55.30 3.68 40.99
C LEU A 25 53.76 3.60 40.97
N HIS A 26 53.13 4.48 40.18
CA HIS A 26 51.68 4.49 39.98
C HIS A 26 51.17 3.39 39.03
N GLU A 27 52.07 2.58 38.47
CA GLU A 27 51.76 1.43 37.63
C GLU A 27 52.07 0.14 38.40
N GLY A 28 51.35 -0.94 38.10
CA GLY A 28 51.76 -2.27 38.55
C GLY A 28 53.02 -2.68 37.79
N VAL A 29 54.10 -3.03 38.48
CA VAL A 29 55.35 -3.44 37.85
C VAL A 29 55.81 -4.80 38.38
N ALA A 30 56.18 -5.70 37.47
CA ALA A 30 56.88 -6.94 37.77
C ALA A 30 58.17 -7.04 36.95
N LEU A 31 59.29 -7.31 37.60
CA LEU A 31 60.63 -7.43 37.01
C LEU A 31 61.04 -8.89 36.89
N PHE A 32 61.72 -9.21 35.79
CA PHE A 32 62.19 -10.55 35.45
C PHE A 32 63.67 -10.53 35.05
N ASP A 33 64.38 -11.59 35.39
CA ASP A 33 65.78 -11.81 35.02
C ASP A 33 65.92 -12.15 33.51
N PRO A 34 67.15 -12.26 32.97
CA PRO A 34 67.36 -12.61 31.56
C PRO A 34 66.87 -14.01 31.15
N GLN A 35 66.54 -14.87 32.13
CA GLN A 35 65.95 -16.20 31.95
C GLN A 35 64.43 -16.19 32.16
N ASP A 36 63.79 -15.01 32.18
CA ASP A 36 62.36 -14.79 32.39
C ASP A 36 61.83 -15.24 33.77
N ARG A 37 62.67 -15.27 34.80
CA ARG A 37 62.27 -15.57 36.18
C ARG A 37 61.98 -14.31 36.98
N LEU A 38 60.90 -14.33 37.75
CA LEU A 38 60.43 -13.21 38.56
C LEU A 38 61.48 -12.80 39.59
N LEU A 39 61.93 -11.55 39.53
CA LEU A 39 62.86 -10.93 40.48
C LEU A 39 62.13 -10.14 41.57
N SER A 40 61.09 -9.40 41.18
CA SER A 40 60.35 -8.54 42.09
C SER A 40 59.01 -8.16 41.48
N ILE A 41 58.00 -7.95 42.31
CA ILE A 41 56.67 -7.47 41.92
C ILE A 41 56.19 -6.48 42.97
N ASN A 42 55.71 -5.31 42.54
CA ASN A 42 55.16 -4.33 43.48
C ASN A 42 53.72 -4.70 43.89
N ALA A 43 53.25 -4.16 45.02
CA ALA A 43 51.94 -4.43 45.57
C ALA A 43 50.81 -4.16 44.56
N ARG A 44 50.97 -3.14 43.71
CA ARG A 44 49.97 -2.75 42.70
C ARG A 44 49.82 -3.79 41.58
N ALA A 45 50.92 -4.33 41.05
CA ALA A 45 50.88 -5.45 40.11
C ALA A 45 50.33 -6.71 40.78
N ALA A 46 50.75 -7.00 42.02
CA ALA A 46 50.25 -8.16 42.76
C ALA A 46 48.73 -8.11 42.98
N LEU A 47 48.18 -6.92 43.29
CA LEU A 47 46.74 -6.70 43.44
C LEU A 47 45.97 -6.82 42.12
N MET A 48 46.47 -6.22 41.04
CA MET A 48 45.83 -6.31 39.71
C MET A 48 45.83 -7.74 39.18
N LEU A 49 46.92 -8.49 39.45
CA LEU A 49 47.08 -9.88 39.03
C LEU A 49 46.52 -10.87 40.07
N SER A 50 45.95 -10.43 41.19
CA SER A 50 45.39 -11.32 42.21
C SER A 50 44.11 -12.00 41.71
N PRO A 51 43.92 -13.32 41.93
CA PRO A 51 44.75 -14.21 42.75
C PRO A 51 45.87 -14.93 41.98
N ALA A 52 46.15 -14.56 40.72
CA ALA A 52 47.13 -15.26 39.86
C ALA A 52 48.57 -15.01 40.32
N ALA A 53 48.83 -13.84 40.89
CA ALA A 53 50.11 -13.51 41.52
C ALA A 53 50.26 -13.99 42.97
N ALA A 54 49.20 -14.49 43.62
CA ALA A 54 49.22 -14.86 45.04
C ALA A 54 50.10 -16.10 45.37
N HIS A 55 50.54 -16.84 44.35
CA HIS A 55 51.36 -18.06 44.47
C HIS A 55 52.70 -17.95 43.71
N LEU A 56 53.06 -16.76 43.22
CA LEU A 56 54.31 -16.56 42.50
C LEU A 56 55.42 -16.22 43.50
N ASP A 57 56.25 -17.22 43.82
CA ASP A 57 57.48 -17.01 44.56
C ASP A 57 58.56 -16.35 43.68
N GLU A 58 59.54 -15.67 44.29
CA GLU A 58 60.74 -15.22 43.59
C GLU A 58 61.37 -16.39 42.83
N GLY A 59 61.62 -16.20 41.53
CA GLY A 59 62.13 -17.23 40.62
C GLY A 59 61.09 -17.91 39.72
N ALA A 60 59.79 -17.60 39.85
CA ALA A 60 58.73 -18.15 39.01
C ALA A 60 58.83 -17.64 37.55
N PRO A 61 58.64 -18.51 36.52
CA PRO A 61 58.79 -18.11 35.12
C PRO A 61 57.60 -17.28 34.61
N LEU A 62 57.86 -16.24 33.81
CA LEU A 62 56.84 -15.37 33.18
C LEU A 62 55.77 -16.16 32.39
N ALA A 63 56.15 -17.25 31.74
CA ALA A 63 55.24 -18.13 31.00
C ALA A 63 54.20 -18.85 31.89
N GLU A 64 54.49 -19.01 33.17
CA GLU A 64 53.54 -19.56 34.15
C GLU A 64 52.53 -18.51 34.59
N LEU A 65 52.97 -17.26 34.85
CA LEU A 65 52.08 -16.13 35.11
C LEU A 65 51.09 -15.90 33.96
N LEU A 66 51.55 -15.88 32.71
CA LEU A 66 50.68 -15.70 31.54
C LEU A 66 49.67 -16.86 31.39
N ARG A 67 50.09 -18.10 31.65
CA ARG A 67 49.18 -19.27 31.65
C ARG A 67 48.15 -19.19 32.77
N ALA A 68 48.55 -18.76 33.97
CA ALA A 68 47.64 -18.60 35.10
C ALA A 68 46.58 -17.52 34.83
N LEU A 69 46.95 -16.42 34.19
CA LEU A 69 46.01 -15.37 33.77
C LEU A 69 45.04 -15.87 32.69
N LYS A 70 45.55 -16.59 31.68
CA LYS A 70 44.72 -17.18 30.61
C LYS A 70 43.74 -18.22 31.15
N ALA A 71 44.17 -19.08 32.08
CA ALA A 71 43.33 -20.08 32.74
C ALA A 71 42.20 -19.46 33.57
N ARG A 72 42.36 -18.20 34.00
CA ARG A 72 41.34 -17.45 34.73
C ARG A 72 40.46 -16.59 33.84
N GLY A 73 40.56 -16.70 32.53
CA GLY A 73 39.68 -16.00 31.59
C GLY A 73 40.08 -14.56 31.30
N VAL A 74 41.32 -14.17 31.60
CA VAL A 74 41.86 -12.88 31.14
C VAL A 74 42.08 -12.95 29.63
N VAL A 75 41.44 -12.03 28.89
CA VAL A 75 41.45 -11.97 27.42
C VAL A 75 42.42 -10.88 26.96
N GLY A 76 43.06 -11.05 25.79
CA GLY A 76 43.99 -10.06 25.23
C GLY A 76 45.47 -10.25 25.62
N LEU A 77 45.79 -11.34 26.33
CA LEU A 77 47.16 -11.73 26.65
C LEU A 77 47.96 -12.08 25.37
N PRO A 78 49.28 -11.81 25.34
CA PRO A 78 50.17 -12.23 24.25
C PRO A 78 50.30 -13.77 24.20
N ASP A 79 50.42 -14.33 23.00
CA ASP A 79 50.51 -15.78 22.78
C ASP A 79 51.79 -16.37 23.39
N GLY A 80 51.61 -17.26 24.37
CA GLY A 80 52.67 -17.74 25.27
C GLY A 80 53.44 -18.99 24.84
N ASP A 81 53.43 -19.39 23.55
CA ASP A 81 54.00 -20.69 23.13
C ASP A 81 55.30 -20.63 22.31
N SER A 82 55.93 -19.47 22.13
CA SER A 82 57.23 -19.40 21.45
C SER A 82 58.39 -19.23 22.43
N SER A 83 59.19 -20.29 22.58
CA SER A 83 60.54 -20.29 23.15
C SER A 83 61.55 -19.47 22.33
N SER A 84 61.08 -18.56 21.48
CA SER A 84 61.88 -17.74 20.57
C SER A 84 61.47 -16.27 20.67
N GLY A 85 61.93 -15.57 21.71
CA GLY A 85 62.25 -14.13 21.67
C GLY A 85 61.26 -13.10 21.07
N ALA A 86 59.98 -13.43 20.85
CA ALA A 86 59.07 -12.64 20.01
C ALA A 86 57.76 -12.22 20.69
N ALA A 87 57.72 -12.14 22.02
CA ALA A 87 56.81 -11.21 22.67
C ALA A 87 57.39 -9.80 22.47
N GLY A 88 56.95 -9.11 21.43
CA GLY A 88 57.42 -7.75 21.10
C GLY A 88 57.15 -6.77 22.24
N ASP A 89 57.86 -5.64 22.26
CA ASP A 89 57.74 -4.54 23.25
C ASP A 89 56.38 -3.77 23.14
N GLY A 90 55.30 -4.46 22.81
CA GLY A 90 53.97 -3.94 22.56
C GLY A 90 53.14 -3.79 23.83
N ALA A 91 52.29 -2.76 23.85
CA ALA A 91 51.20 -2.67 24.80
C ALA A 91 50.07 -3.59 24.36
N HIS A 92 49.58 -4.41 25.29
CA HIS A 92 48.48 -5.35 25.12
C HIS A 92 47.34 -4.94 26.04
N GLU A 93 46.18 -4.70 25.48
CA GLU A 93 44.98 -4.47 26.29
C GLU A 93 44.48 -5.81 26.80
N ILE A 94 44.42 -5.94 28.12
CA ILE A 94 43.92 -7.12 28.80
C ILE A 94 42.61 -6.81 29.52
N THR A 95 41.66 -7.72 29.38
CA THR A 95 40.34 -7.62 30.04
C THR A 95 40.22 -8.73 31.06
N PHE A 96 39.98 -8.35 32.31
CA PHE A 96 39.75 -9.26 33.42
C PHE A 96 38.29 -9.75 33.43
N PRO A 97 38.00 -10.94 33.99
CA PRO A 97 36.65 -11.49 34.07
C PRO A 97 35.66 -10.62 34.86
N ASP A 98 36.15 -9.77 35.75
CA ASP A 98 35.36 -8.82 36.53
C ASP A 98 35.02 -7.52 35.76
N GLY A 99 35.39 -7.45 34.48
CA GLY A 99 35.12 -6.33 33.59
C GLY A 99 36.13 -5.19 33.67
N ARG A 100 37.16 -5.29 34.53
CA ARG A 100 38.28 -4.32 34.51
C ARG A 100 39.11 -4.49 33.25
N VAL A 101 39.63 -3.37 32.74
CA VAL A 101 40.50 -3.34 31.56
C VAL A 101 41.82 -2.70 31.96
N ALA A 102 42.93 -3.37 31.67
CA ALA A 102 44.27 -2.83 31.89
C ALA A 102 45.10 -2.86 30.62
N GLU A 103 45.97 -1.88 30.47
CA GLU A 103 47.05 -1.90 29.49
C GLU A 103 48.26 -2.62 30.10
N MET A 104 48.69 -3.71 29.49
CA MET A 104 49.82 -4.53 29.89
C MET A 104 50.96 -4.35 28.91
N ARG A 105 52.15 -3.97 29.37
CA ARG A 105 53.32 -3.79 28.50
C ARG A 105 54.49 -4.61 28.99
N LEU A 106 55.11 -5.36 28.09
CA LEU A 106 56.40 -6.00 28.33
C LEU A 106 57.48 -5.13 27.69
N SER A 107 58.52 -4.82 28.46
CA SER A 107 59.65 -4.02 27.99
C SER A 107 60.98 -4.66 28.40
N ARG A 108 62.03 -4.52 27.59
CA ARG A 108 63.37 -5.04 27.90
C ARG A 108 64.36 -3.91 28.20
N SER A 109 65.14 -4.05 29.27
CA SER A 109 66.19 -3.11 29.66
C SER A 109 67.52 -3.38 28.96
N ALA A 110 68.42 -2.38 28.93
CA ALA A 110 69.76 -2.49 28.35
C ALA A 110 70.66 -3.57 28.99
N ARG A 111 70.32 -4.05 30.20
CA ARG A 111 71.00 -5.17 30.89
C ARG A 111 70.28 -6.52 30.72
N SER A 112 69.42 -6.64 29.71
CA SER A 112 68.66 -7.86 29.40
C SER A 112 67.59 -8.28 30.44
N LEU A 113 67.26 -7.41 31.39
CA LEU A 113 66.11 -7.60 32.29
C LEU A 113 64.79 -7.30 31.56
N ARG A 114 63.70 -7.96 31.95
CA ARG A 114 62.35 -7.70 31.43
C ARG A 114 61.47 -7.07 32.50
N ALA A 115 60.68 -6.08 32.13
CA ALA A 115 59.71 -5.41 33.00
C ALA A 115 58.31 -5.52 32.39
N LEU A 116 57.38 -6.09 33.15
CA LEU A 116 55.95 -6.09 32.90
C LEU A 116 55.34 -4.87 33.61
N THR A 117 54.72 -3.95 32.89
CA THR A 117 53.93 -2.87 33.47
C THR A 117 52.43 -3.08 33.22
N LEU A 118 51.62 -2.69 34.19
CA LEU A 118 50.16 -2.82 34.19
C LEU A 118 49.54 -1.49 34.60
N ARG A 119 48.67 -0.96 33.74
CA ARG A 119 47.95 0.30 33.97
C ARG A 119 46.45 0.07 33.83
N ASP A 120 45.67 0.36 34.87
CA ASP A 120 44.21 0.29 34.81
C ASP A 120 43.66 1.42 33.91
N ILE A 121 42.89 1.05 32.90
CA ILE A 121 42.27 1.95 31.90
C ILE A 121 40.74 1.80 31.86
N THR A 122 40.14 1.17 32.86
CA THR A 122 38.70 0.84 32.90
C THR A 122 37.81 2.09 32.71
N ASP A 123 38.06 3.17 33.46
CA ASP A 123 37.29 4.42 33.38
C ASP A 123 37.40 5.12 32.02
N LEU A 124 38.57 5.04 31.39
CA LEU A 124 38.81 5.63 30.08
C LEU A 124 37.95 4.93 29.01
N ARG A 125 37.94 3.58 29.02
CA ARG A 125 37.13 2.77 28.10
C ARG A 125 35.63 2.96 28.32
N GLN A 126 35.18 3.09 29.56
CA GLN A 126 33.77 3.35 29.86
C GLN A 126 33.30 4.72 29.33
N ARG A 127 34.16 5.76 29.36
CA ARG A 127 33.82 7.09 28.81
C ARG A 127 33.76 7.08 27.29
N GLU A 128 34.71 6.45 26.62
CA GLU A 128 34.71 6.30 25.16
C GLU A 128 33.46 5.55 24.67
N ALA A 129 33.09 4.45 25.35
CA ALA A 129 31.89 3.68 25.01
C ALA A 129 30.59 4.51 25.11
N ARG A 130 30.46 5.36 26.14
CA ARG A 130 29.28 6.24 26.30
C ARG A 130 29.19 7.31 25.22
N LEU A 131 30.32 7.89 24.81
CA LEU A 131 30.36 8.88 23.73
C LEU A 131 29.93 8.27 22.40
N VAL A 132 30.48 7.09 22.05
CA VAL A 132 30.11 6.36 20.84
C VAL A 132 28.62 5.97 20.84
N ASP A 133 28.08 5.55 21.99
CA ASP A 133 26.66 5.21 22.09
C ASP A 133 25.75 6.44 21.96
N SER A 134 26.14 7.59 22.54
CA SER A 134 25.42 8.86 22.36
C SER A 134 25.40 9.31 20.90
N GLU A 135 26.55 9.27 20.22
CA GLU A 135 26.65 9.62 18.80
C GLU A 135 25.81 8.68 17.93
N ARG A 136 25.82 7.37 18.21
CA ARG A 136 24.97 6.39 17.52
C ARG A 136 23.48 6.66 17.73
N ARG A 137 23.06 7.02 18.95
CA ARG A 137 21.65 7.37 19.23
C ARG A 137 21.22 8.62 18.48
N THR A 138 22.04 9.68 18.46
CA THR A 138 21.74 10.91 17.72
C THR A 138 21.72 10.67 16.21
N ALA A 139 22.65 9.87 15.68
CA ALA A 139 22.68 9.50 14.27
C ALA A 139 21.45 8.66 13.89
N SER A 140 21.07 7.69 14.73
CA SER A 140 19.89 6.86 14.53
C SER A 140 18.58 7.66 14.57
N ALA A 141 18.42 8.55 15.55
CA ALA A 141 17.25 9.44 15.64
C ALA A 141 17.14 10.37 14.43
N ARG A 142 18.27 10.92 13.95
CA ARG A 142 18.30 11.76 12.73
C ARG A 142 17.97 10.97 11.47
N ALA A 143 18.45 9.73 11.35
CA ALA A 143 18.13 8.84 10.24
C ALA A 143 16.63 8.46 10.23
N LEU A 144 16.07 8.16 11.41
CA LEU A 144 14.65 7.81 11.55
C LEU A 144 13.73 8.97 11.17
N LEU A 145 14.05 10.20 11.60
CA LEU A 145 13.31 11.41 11.20
C LEU A 145 13.40 11.67 9.68
N GLY A 146 14.58 11.49 9.09
CA GLY A 146 14.77 11.59 7.64
C GLY A 146 13.93 10.57 6.87
N GLN A 147 13.91 9.31 7.32
CA GLN A 147 13.09 8.25 6.71
C GLN A 147 11.59 8.50 6.89
N ALA A 148 11.15 9.00 8.05
CA ALA A 148 9.75 9.33 8.29
C ALA A 148 9.26 10.41 7.32
N VAL A 149 10.04 11.49 7.14
CA VAL A 149 9.74 12.56 6.18
C VAL A 149 9.77 12.06 4.73
N GLU A 150 10.70 11.17 4.38
CA GLU A 150 10.78 10.58 3.03
C GLU A 150 9.62 9.65 2.72
N SER A 151 9.05 8.99 3.72
CA SER A 151 7.90 8.08 3.56
C SER A 151 6.55 8.79 3.40
N MET A 152 6.50 10.13 3.55
CA MET A 152 5.26 10.88 3.40
C MET A 152 4.78 10.88 1.95
N THR A 153 3.49 10.62 1.75
CA THR A 153 2.83 10.67 0.43
C THR A 153 2.57 12.10 -0.07
N GLU A 154 2.77 13.09 0.79
CA GLU A 154 2.65 14.51 0.48
C GLU A 154 4.03 15.14 0.32
N GLY A 155 4.13 16.20 -0.47
CA GLY A 155 5.39 16.93 -0.64
C GLY A 155 5.72 17.69 0.62
N PHE A 156 6.79 17.32 1.31
CA PHE A 156 7.25 17.97 2.54
C PHE A 156 8.44 18.87 2.25
N VAL A 157 8.42 20.10 2.79
CA VAL A 157 9.51 21.06 2.68
C VAL A 157 9.64 21.88 3.96
N MET A 158 10.87 22.23 4.33
CA MET A 158 11.17 23.03 5.52
C MET A 158 12.24 24.07 5.21
N PHE A 159 12.00 25.31 5.63
CA PHE A 159 12.88 26.46 5.49
C PHE A 159 13.27 27.01 6.87
N ASP A 160 14.48 27.55 6.97
CA ASP A 160 14.97 28.21 8.18
C ASP A 160 14.44 29.65 8.32
N THR A 161 14.94 30.38 9.31
CA THR A 161 14.55 31.77 9.59
C THR A 161 15.01 32.77 8.53
N GLU A 162 15.95 32.39 7.65
CA GLU A 162 16.42 33.18 6.50
C GLU A 162 15.73 32.75 5.18
N ASP A 163 14.64 31.98 5.26
CA ASP A 163 13.91 31.38 4.13
C ASP A 163 14.81 30.50 3.24
N ARG A 164 15.82 29.82 3.82
CA ARG A 164 16.68 28.85 3.12
C ARG A 164 16.21 27.43 3.36
N LEU A 165 16.25 26.60 2.32
CA LEU A 165 15.82 25.22 2.38
C LEU A 165 16.66 24.40 3.36
N VAL A 166 16.03 23.78 4.36
CA VAL A 166 16.69 22.90 5.33
C VAL A 166 16.50 21.44 4.96
N LEU A 167 15.28 21.07 4.58
CA LEU A 167 14.91 19.69 4.28
C LEU A 167 13.73 19.67 3.29
N CYS A 168 13.75 18.72 2.36
CA CYS A 168 12.58 18.34 1.58
C CYS A 168 12.60 16.83 1.33
N ASN A 169 11.44 16.22 1.10
CA ASN A 169 11.35 14.82 0.69
C ASN A 169 11.38 14.66 -0.84
N GLY A 170 11.59 13.44 -1.31
CA GLY A 170 11.54 13.11 -2.73
C GLY A 170 10.19 13.41 -3.39
N HIS A 171 9.08 13.32 -2.65
CA HIS A 171 7.78 13.68 -3.18
C HIS A 171 7.72 15.17 -3.57
N TYR A 172 8.24 16.07 -2.72
CA TYR A 172 8.33 17.51 -3.03
C TYR A 172 9.18 17.78 -4.29
N LEU A 173 10.29 17.07 -4.47
CA LEU A 173 11.13 17.19 -5.66
C LEU A 173 10.42 16.70 -6.93
N SER A 174 9.65 15.61 -6.85
CA SER A 174 8.91 15.09 -8.01
C SER A 174 7.74 15.98 -8.47
N LEU A 175 7.30 16.91 -7.62
CA LEU A 175 6.36 17.97 -8.02
C LEU A 175 7.02 19.04 -8.88
N LEU A 176 8.33 19.25 -8.70
CA LEU A 176 9.14 20.20 -9.44
C LEU A 176 10.03 19.46 -10.44
N GLU A 177 9.40 18.69 -11.33
CA GLU A 177 10.11 17.86 -12.31
C GLU A 177 11.10 18.69 -13.12
N GLY A 178 12.36 18.25 -13.13
CA GLY A 178 13.45 18.97 -13.76
C GLY A 178 14.05 20.10 -12.93
N MET A 179 13.80 20.23 -11.62
CA MET A 179 14.49 21.19 -10.74
C MET A 179 15.53 20.55 -9.79
N GLU A 180 15.90 19.30 -10.02
CA GLU A 180 16.83 18.51 -9.21
C GLU A 180 18.24 19.13 -9.13
N ASP A 181 18.61 19.90 -10.14
CA ASP A 181 19.88 20.63 -10.21
C ASP A 181 19.91 21.85 -9.28
N VAL A 182 18.75 22.44 -8.99
CA VAL A 182 18.59 23.69 -8.22
C VAL A 182 18.19 23.45 -6.77
N VAL A 183 17.22 22.56 -6.52
CA VAL A 183 16.63 22.38 -5.18
C VAL A 183 17.58 21.58 -4.29
N ARG A 184 18.36 22.28 -3.48
CA ARG A 184 19.35 21.71 -2.56
C ARG A 184 19.32 22.45 -1.21
N PRO A 185 19.68 21.78 -0.09
CA PRO A 185 19.76 22.46 1.20
C PRO A 185 20.61 23.73 1.13
N GLY A 186 20.10 24.83 1.69
CA GLY A 186 20.69 26.17 1.71
C GLY A 186 20.19 27.13 0.61
N ILE A 187 19.45 26.63 -0.40
CA ILE A 187 18.91 27.48 -1.46
C ILE A 187 17.77 28.37 -0.94
N PRO A 188 17.72 29.67 -1.29
CA PRO A 188 16.61 30.54 -0.89
C PRO A 188 15.29 30.15 -1.56
N PHE A 189 14.18 30.28 -0.83
CA PHE A 189 12.84 30.01 -1.36
C PHE A 189 12.51 30.84 -2.61
N GLU A 190 12.89 32.12 -2.63
CA GLU A 190 12.72 32.99 -3.80
C GLU A 190 13.39 32.44 -5.06
N THR A 191 14.59 31.87 -4.92
CA THR A 191 15.34 31.28 -6.04
C THR A 191 14.59 30.07 -6.60
N ILE A 192 14.02 29.22 -5.75
CA ILE A 192 13.18 28.09 -6.19
C ILE A 192 11.97 28.59 -6.99
N LEU A 193 11.27 29.62 -6.50
CA LEU A 193 10.10 30.17 -7.20
C LEU A 193 10.47 30.76 -8.56
N ARG A 194 11.55 31.55 -8.64
CA ARG A 194 11.99 32.18 -9.89
C ARG A 194 12.40 31.15 -10.93
N GLU A 195 13.11 30.10 -10.53
CA GLU A 195 13.50 29.02 -11.42
C GLU A 195 12.29 28.19 -11.87
N ALA A 196 11.33 27.90 -10.98
CA ALA A 196 10.10 27.19 -11.35
C ALA A 196 9.28 27.96 -12.39
N VAL A 197 9.22 29.29 -12.26
CA VAL A 197 8.55 30.18 -13.22
C VAL A 197 9.34 30.30 -14.53
N ALA A 198 10.67 30.41 -14.47
CA ALA A 198 11.53 30.46 -15.66
C ALA A 198 11.45 29.19 -16.51
N ARG A 199 11.24 28.03 -15.85
CA ARG A 199 11.05 26.72 -16.50
C ARG A 199 9.58 26.44 -16.87
N ASP A 200 8.69 27.43 -16.75
CA ASP A 200 7.27 27.35 -17.09
C ASP A 200 6.51 26.22 -16.36
N LEU A 201 6.91 25.89 -15.13
CA LEU A 201 6.31 24.79 -14.37
C LEU A 201 4.97 25.17 -13.72
N ILE A 202 4.68 26.47 -13.57
CA ILE A 202 3.52 26.98 -12.83
C ILE A 202 2.56 27.72 -13.77
N VAL A 203 1.38 27.13 -14.02
CA VAL A 203 0.39 27.67 -14.98
C VAL A 203 -0.10 29.06 -14.57
N SER A 204 -0.35 29.25 -13.27
CA SER A 204 -0.87 30.52 -12.74
C SER A 204 0.13 31.70 -12.83
N ALA A 205 1.42 31.42 -13.02
CA ALA A 205 2.46 32.45 -13.18
C ALA A 205 2.60 32.93 -14.64
N ARG A 206 2.08 32.20 -15.64
CA ARG A 206 2.25 32.51 -17.08
C ARG A 206 1.76 33.90 -17.50
N ARG A 207 0.71 34.41 -16.85
CA ARG A 207 0.10 35.71 -17.20
C ARG A 207 0.85 36.90 -16.60
N ASP A 208 1.40 36.73 -15.40
CA ASP A 208 2.13 37.76 -14.66
C ASP A 208 3.19 37.12 -13.74
N PRO A 209 4.38 36.77 -14.28
CA PRO A 209 5.44 36.09 -13.54
C PRO A 209 5.91 36.84 -12.29
N GLU A 210 6.18 38.13 -12.41
CA GLU A 210 6.74 38.94 -11.30
C GLU A 210 5.69 39.24 -10.23
N GLY A 211 4.45 39.56 -10.63
CA GLY A 211 3.36 39.76 -9.67
C GLY A 211 3.02 38.47 -8.92
N TRP A 212 3.10 37.32 -9.60
CA TRP A 212 2.88 36.01 -8.99
C TRP A 212 3.97 35.67 -7.96
N VAL A 213 5.27 35.86 -8.30
CA VAL A 213 6.39 35.62 -7.38
C VAL A 213 6.29 36.53 -6.15
N ALA A 214 5.99 37.81 -6.35
CA ALA A 214 5.83 38.77 -5.24
C ALA A 214 4.68 38.39 -4.30
N SER A 215 3.52 37.98 -4.84
CA SER A 215 2.42 37.45 -4.03
C SER A 215 2.86 36.23 -3.23
N ARG A 216 3.56 35.28 -3.87
CA ARG A 216 3.99 34.05 -3.20
C ARG A 216 4.97 34.27 -2.06
N LEU A 217 5.91 35.21 -2.22
CA LEU A 217 6.83 35.58 -1.14
C LEU A 217 6.10 36.21 0.04
N ALA A 218 5.08 37.04 -0.23
CA ALA A 218 4.27 37.63 0.83
C ALA A 218 3.47 36.56 1.60
N ASP A 219 2.88 35.60 0.90
CA ASP A 219 2.14 34.49 1.51
C ASP A 219 3.05 33.59 2.35
N HIS A 220 4.27 33.31 1.88
CA HIS A 220 5.24 32.49 2.60
C HIS A 220 5.72 33.14 3.90
N ARG A 221 5.87 34.47 3.90
CA ARG A 221 6.23 35.24 5.09
C ARG A 221 5.10 35.30 6.11
N ALA A 222 3.84 35.21 5.68
CA ALA A 222 2.66 35.25 6.53
C ALA A 222 1.60 34.20 6.11
N PRO A 223 1.85 32.89 6.39
CA PRO A 223 0.95 31.83 5.98
C PRO A 223 -0.41 31.97 6.68
N SER A 224 -1.51 31.99 5.92
CA SER A 224 -2.85 32.21 6.47
C SER A 224 -3.88 31.19 5.99
N LEU A 225 -3.96 30.93 4.68
CA LEU A 225 -4.91 29.98 4.10
C LEU A 225 -4.21 29.02 3.13
N PRO A 226 -4.70 27.76 3.04
CA PRO A 226 -4.27 26.82 2.00
C PRO A 226 -4.50 27.40 0.60
N ARG A 227 -3.57 27.14 -0.32
CA ARG A 227 -3.65 27.65 -1.70
C ARG A 227 -3.55 26.52 -2.71
N GLU A 228 -4.36 26.62 -3.75
CA GLU A 228 -4.29 25.72 -4.91
C GLU A 228 -3.29 26.26 -5.95
N VAL A 229 -2.47 25.38 -6.50
CA VAL A 229 -1.45 25.68 -7.50
C VAL A 229 -1.58 24.66 -8.61
N GLU A 230 -1.73 25.15 -9.84
CA GLU A 230 -1.76 24.30 -11.02
C GLU A 230 -0.38 24.28 -11.69
N TYR A 231 0.14 23.07 -11.86
CA TYR A 231 1.41 22.80 -12.53
C TYR A 231 1.19 22.53 -14.02
N ALA A 232 2.23 22.74 -14.83
CA ALA A 232 2.15 22.68 -16.29
C ALA A 232 1.82 21.28 -16.85
N ASP A 233 2.09 20.23 -16.08
CA ASP A 233 1.73 18.84 -16.37
C ASP A 233 0.24 18.51 -16.09
N GLY A 234 -0.53 19.49 -15.62
CA GLY A 234 -1.95 19.35 -15.31
C GLY A 234 -2.25 18.81 -13.91
N ARG A 235 -1.24 18.70 -13.02
CA ARG A 235 -1.45 18.44 -11.59
C ARG A 235 -1.95 19.70 -10.88
N CYS A 236 -2.88 19.51 -9.94
CA CYS A 236 -3.38 20.56 -9.07
C CYS A 236 -3.00 20.24 -7.62
N MET A 237 -2.16 21.09 -7.02
CA MET A 237 -1.60 20.89 -5.69
C MET A 237 -2.20 21.87 -4.69
N LEU A 238 -2.54 21.37 -3.50
CA LEU A 238 -2.92 22.18 -2.36
C LEU A 238 -1.70 22.38 -1.46
N VAL A 239 -1.22 23.62 -1.38
CA VAL A 239 -0.08 24.03 -0.57
C VAL A 239 -0.56 24.56 0.78
N ARG A 240 -0.01 24.03 1.87
CA ARG A 240 -0.24 24.47 3.25
C ARG A 240 1.10 24.77 3.91
N GLU A 241 1.23 25.94 4.49
CA GLU A 241 2.46 26.37 5.18
C GLU A 241 2.14 26.82 6.60
N ALA A 242 3.07 26.59 7.52
CA ALA A 242 2.97 26.98 8.93
C ALA A 242 4.31 27.47 9.47
N ARG A 243 4.29 28.45 10.39
CA ARG A 243 5.50 28.94 11.06
C ARG A 243 5.87 28.04 12.22
N MET A 244 7.14 27.67 12.30
CA MET A 244 7.70 26.89 13.40
C MET A 244 8.06 27.80 14.60
N PRO A 245 8.14 27.25 15.84
CA PRO A 245 8.47 28.04 17.04
C PRO A 245 9.83 28.73 17.01
N ASP A 246 10.80 28.15 16.29
CA ASP A 246 12.13 28.72 16.05
C ASP A 246 12.15 29.83 15.00
N GLY A 247 11.00 30.08 14.37
CA GLY A 247 10.84 31.05 13.30
C GLY A 247 11.14 30.50 11.92
N GLY A 248 11.32 29.19 11.69
CA GLY A 248 11.32 28.61 10.33
C GLY A 248 9.92 28.46 9.72
N VAL A 249 9.83 27.98 8.48
CA VAL A 249 8.56 27.65 7.80
C VAL A 249 8.55 26.17 7.41
N VAL A 250 7.45 25.48 7.69
CA VAL A 250 7.20 24.13 7.18
C VAL A 250 6.05 24.16 6.18
N GLY A 251 6.21 23.46 5.06
CA GLY A 251 5.25 23.37 3.97
C GLY A 251 4.90 21.94 3.62
N ILE A 252 3.61 21.71 3.36
CA ILE A 252 3.04 20.45 2.89
C ILE A 252 2.29 20.70 1.59
N GLN A 253 2.50 19.86 0.57
CA GLN A 253 1.81 19.91 -0.72
C GLN A 253 1.06 18.61 -1.00
N SER A 254 -0.27 18.68 -1.11
CA SER A 254 -1.15 17.54 -1.36
C SER A 254 -1.72 17.58 -2.79
N ASP A 255 -1.74 16.46 -3.51
CA ASP A 255 -2.36 16.38 -4.85
C ASP A 255 -3.90 16.30 -4.75
N ILE A 256 -4.60 17.26 -5.37
CA ILE A 256 -6.07 17.34 -5.42
C ILE A 256 -6.64 17.18 -6.84
N THR A 257 -5.82 16.71 -7.79
CA THR A 257 -6.16 16.61 -9.22
C THR A 257 -7.41 15.75 -9.46
N LEU A 258 -7.50 14.57 -8.83
CA LEU A 258 -8.65 13.67 -8.97
C LEU A 258 -9.95 14.31 -8.47
N ARG A 259 -9.89 15.03 -7.35
CA ARG A 259 -11.03 15.74 -6.77
C ARG A 259 -11.55 16.82 -7.72
N LYS A 260 -10.65 17.61 -8.32
CA LYS A 260 -11.01 18.65 -9.29
C LYS A 260 -11.61 18.07 -10.57
N ARG A 261 -11.05 16.97 -11.09
CA ARG A 261 -11.60 16.27 -12.26
C ARG A 261 -13.00 15.74 -12.01
N ALA A 262 -13.26 15.17 -10.82
CA ALA A 262 -14.59 14.68 -10.45
C ALA A 262 -15.63 15.83 -10.37
N GLN A 263 -15.26 16.96 -9.76
CA GLN A 263 -16.14 18.14 -9.69
C GLN A 263 -16.48 18.70 -11.07
N LYS A 264 -15.48 18.79 -11.96
CA LYS A 264 -15.70 19.25 -13.33
C LYS A 264 -16.55 18.27 -14.14
N ALA A 265 -16.31 16.97 -14.02
CA ALA A 265 -17.09 15.94 -14.71
C ALA A 265 -18.57 15.95 -14.32
N LEU A 266 -18.88 16.21 -13.04
CA LEU A 266 -20.26 16.34 -12.58
C LEU A 266 -20.97 17.54 -13.22
N ALA A 267 -20.32 18.72 -13.22
CA ALA A 267 -20.86 19.92 -13.86
C ALA A 267 -21.04 19.75 -15.38
N ASP A 268 -20.07 19.12 -16.05
CA ASP A 268 -20.14 18.83 -17.49
C ASP A 268 -21.25 17.81 -17.81
N SER A 269 -21.51 16.85 -16.93
CA SER A 269 -22.61 15.88 -17.08
C SER A 269 -23.98 16.53 -16.90
N GLU A 270 -24.16 17.41 -15.91
CA GLU A 270 -25.42 18.14 -15.69
C GLU A 270 -25.78 19.02 -16.89
N SER A 271 -24.81 19.74 -17.44
CA SER A 271 -25.01 20.57 -18.63
C SER A 271 -25.39 19.72 -19.86
N ARG A 272 -24.73 18.57 -20.03
CA ARG A 272 -25.00 17.64 -21.15
C ARG A 272 -26.42 17.09 -21.13
N TYR A 273 -26.93 16.65 -19.97
CA TYR A 273 -28.29 16.13 -19.87
C TYR A 273 -29.36 17.19 -20.15
N ARG A 274 -29.17 18.44 -19.67
CA ARG A 274 -30.08 19.55 -19.97
C ARG A 274 -30.16 19.85 -21.47
N GLN A 275 -29.01 19.84 -22.17
CA GLN A 275 -28.98 20.03 -23.62
C GLN A 275 -29.67 18.90 -24.39
N LEU A 276 -29.53 17.65 -23.96
CA LEU A 276 -30.17 16.51 -24.62
C LEU A 276 -31.70 16.58 -24.57
N VAL A 277 -32.28 17.06 -23.46
CA VAL A 277 -33.73 17.24 -23.31
C VAL A 277 -34.23 18.41 -24.18
N GLU A 278 -33.48 19.53 -24.22
CA GLU A 278 -33.81 20.69 -25.04
C GLU A 278 -33.79 20.40 -26.55
N MET A 279 -32.85 19.57 -26.99
CA MET A 279 -32.71 19.20 -28.41
C MET A 279 -33.62 18.05 -28.84
N ALA A 280 -34.43 17.48 -27.93
CA ALA A 280 -35.32 16.39 -28.27
C ALA A 280 -36.40 16.87 -29.27
N PRO A 281 -36.65 16.13 -30.37
CA PRO A 281 -37.59 16.54 -31.42
C PRO A 281 -39.05 16.37 -31.01
N ASP A 282 -39.31 15.46 -30.06
CA ASP A 282 -40.63 15.26 -29.47
C ASP A 282 -40.84 16.30 -28.34
N LEU A 283 -42.09 16.73 -28.15
CA LEU A 283 -42.48 17.57 -27.02
C LEU A 283 -42.18 16.82 -25.73
N ILE A 284 -41.44 17.43 -24.80
CA ILE A 284 -41.21 16.90 -23.46
C ILE A 284 -41.62 17.97 -22.45
N CYS A 285 -42.54 17.66 -21.54
CA CYS A 285 -42.86 18.55 -20.43
C CYS A 285 -43.01 17.80 -19.10
N VAL A 286 -42.66 18.45 -17.99
CA VAL A 286 -42.86 17.93 -16.64
C VAL A 286 -44.01 18.68 -16.00
N VAL A 287 -44.96 17.94 -15.41
CA VAL A 287 -46.14 18.45 -14.75
C VAL A 287 -46.09 18.09 -13.27
N ILE A 288 -46.19 19.09 -12.39
CA ILE A 288 -46.25 18.94 -10.94
C ILE A 288 -47.49 19.69 -10.45
N ASP A 289 -48.31 19.05 -9.61
CA ASP A 289 -49.58 19.60 -9.10
C ASP A 289 -50.52 20.12 -10.21
N GLY A 290 -50.52 19.44 -11.36
CA GLY A 290 -51.35 19.78 -12.53
C GLY A 290 -50.89 21.02 -13.30
N ARG A 291 -49.68 21.54 -13.03
CA ARG A 291 -49.06 22.67 -13.74
C ARG A 291 -47.76 22.27 -14.41
N ILE A 292 -47.45 22.87 -15.55
CA ILE A 292 -46.20 22.62 -16.27
C ILE A 292 -45.06 23.26 -15.47
N SER A 293 -44.09 22.48 -15.02
CA SER A 293 -42.88 22.94 -14.33
C SER A 293 -41.69 23.11 -15.27
N PHE A 294 -41.69 22.41 -16.41
CA PHE A 294 -40.66 22.45 -17.43
C PHE A 294 -41.27 22.02 -18.77
N ILE A 295 -40.83 22.63 -19.87
CA ILE A 295 -41.14 22.19 -21.23
C ILE A 295 -39.92 22.46 -22.14
N ASN A 296 -39.57 21.52 -23.00
CA ASN A 296 -38.46 21.71 -23.93
C ASN A 296 -38.83 22.60 -25.13
N SER A 297 -37.81 23.03 -25.87
CA SER A 297 -37.95 23.88 -27.06
C SER A 297 -38.93 23.32 -28.10
N ALA A 298 -38.94 22.00 -28.35
CA ALA A 298 -39.88 21.37 -29.29
C ALA A 298 -41.34 21.51 -28.84
N GLY A 299 -41.61 21.35 -27.55
CA GLY A 299 -42.94 21.55 -26.99
C GLY A 299 -43.44 22.99 -27.07
N ALA A 300 -42.56 23.95 -26.77
CA ALA A 300 -42.88 25.38 -26.90
C ALA A 300 -43.17 25.77 -28.36
N MET A 301 -42.37 25.26 -29.32
CA MET A 301 -42.58 25.47 -30.75
C MET A 301 -43.90 24.87 -31.24
N LEU A 302 -44.24 23.65 -30.81
CA LEU A 302 -45.46 22.95 -31.21
C LEU A 302 -46.73 23.64 -30.68
N LEU A 303 -46.67 24.21 -29.48
CA LEU A 303 -47.73 25.05 -28.91
C LEU A 303 -47.75 26.47 -29.50
N ALA A 304 -46.70 26.85 -30.25
CA ALA A 304 -46.47 28.18 -30.78
C ALA A 304 -46.57 29.29 -29.71
N LEU A 305 -46.04 29.03 -28.52
CA LEU A 305 -46.03 29.96 -27.38
C LEU A 305 -44.62 30.04 -26.75
N PRO A 306 -44.21 31.19 -26.19
CA PRO A 306 -42.96 31.29 -25.42
C PRO A 306 -43.01 30.41 -24.17
N GLU A 307 -41.86 29.86 -23.75
CA GLU A 307 -41.76 29.01 -22.55
C GLU A 307 -42.32 29.70 -21.29
N ASP A 308 -41.99 30.98 -21.09
CA ASP A 308 -42.46 31.79 -19.96
C ASP A 308 -44.00 31.90 -19.88
N ASP A 309 -44.68 31.76 -21.02
CA ASP A 309 -46.15 31.77 -21.10
C ASP A 309 -46.77 30.38 -20.87
N ILE A 310 -45.97 29.33 -20.83
CA ILE A 310 -46.40 27.94 -20.68
C ILE A 310 -46.12 27.43 -19.26
N VAL A 311 -44.92 27.70 -18.74
CA VAL A 311 -44.50 27.26 -17.40
C VAL A 311 -45.39 27.91 -16.32
N GLY A 312 -45.83 27.10 -15.37
CA GLY A 312 -46.77 27.47 -14.30
C GLY A 312 -48.25 27.42 -14.70
N ARG A 313 -48.60 27.28 -15.99
CA ARG A 313 -50.00 27.12 -16.42
C ARG A 313 -50.46 25.66 -16.30
N ARG A 314 -51.79 25.47 -16.24
CA ARG A 314 -52.39 24.13 -16.23
C ARG A 314 -52.21 23.48 -17.60
N TRP A 315 -51.60 22.31 -17.63
CA TRP A 315 -51.25 21.63 -18.89
C TRP A 315 -52.47 21.27 -19.76
N LEU A 316 -53.61 20.90 -19.14
CA LEU A 316 -54.89 20.65 -19.82
C LEU A 316 -55.43 21.86 -20.61
N ALA A 317 -54.98 23.08 -20.29
CA ALA A 317 -55.40 24.28 -21.01
C ALA A 317 -54.90 24.31 -22.46
N PHE A 318 -53.87 23.52 -22.79
CA PHE A 318 -53.26 23.45 -24.11
C PHE A 318 -53.81 22.33 -24.99
N LEU A 319 -54.82 21.58 -24.52
CA LEU A 319 -55.45 20.49 -25.27
C LEU A 319 -56.81 20.89 -25.86
N HIS A 320 -57.07 20.41 -27.07
CA HIS A 320 -58.37 20.52 -27.73
C HIS A 320 -59.43 19.81 -26.89
N ARG A 321 -60.67 20.35 -26.89
CA ARG A 321 -61.76 19.86 -26.01
C ARG A 321 -61.99 18.36 -26.14
N ASP A 322 -61.95 17.84 -27.37
CA ASP A 322 -62.19 16.44 -27.70
C ASP A 322 -61.10 15.48 -27.19
N SER A 323 -59.94 16.01 -26.76
CA SER A 323 -58.82 15.22 -26.26
C SER A 323 -58.61 15.35 -24.75
N ARG A 324 -59.41 16.16 -24.03
CA ARG A 324 -59.25 16.37 -22.59
C ARG A 324 -59.60 15.13 -21.78
N ASP A 325 -60.70 14.47 -22.11
CA ASP A 325 -61.15 13.26 -21.41
C ASP A 325 -60.12 12.13 -21.57
N ALA A 326 -59.57 11.97 -22.79
CA ALA A 326 -58.50 11.00 -23.06
C ALA A 326 -57.20 11.34 -22.30
N ALA A 327 -56.87 12.63 -22.16
CA ALA A 327 -55.68 13.06 -21.45
C ALA A 327 -55.80 12.96 -19.91
N GLU A 328 -57.00 13.17 -19.37
CA GLU A 328 -57.30 12.94 -17.95
C GLU A 328 -57.27 11.44 -17.62
N ALA A 329 -57.82 10.59 -18.48
CA ALA A 329 -57.72 9.14 -18.36
C ALA A 329 -56.25 8.67 -18.39
N MET A 330 -55.45 9.21 -19.32
CA MET A 330 -54.01 8.94 -19.42
C MET A 330 -53.25 9.26 -18.11
N LEU A 331 -53.56 10.36 -17.42
CA LEU A 331 -52.97 10.68 -16.12
C LEU A 331 -53.48 9.78 -14.98
N ALA A 332 -54.77 9.42 -14.99
CA ALA A 332 -55.41 8.63 -13.94
C ALA A 332 -54.98 7.16 -13.96
N ASP A 333 -54.78 6.60 -15.16
CA ASP A 333 -54.43 5.19 -15.34
C ASP A 333 -52.95 4.90 -15.08
N GLY A 334 -52.11 5.93 -14.94
CA GLY A 334 -50.70 5.77 -14.55
C GLY A 334 -49.89 4.85 -15.46
N LEU A 335 -50.24 4.79 -16.74
CA LEU A 335 -49.78 3.75 -17.66
C LEU A 335 -48.33 3.97 -18.14
N THR A 336 -47.64 2.84 -18.26
CA THR A 336 -46.27 2.66 -18.74
C THR A 336 -46.06 3.15 -20.17
N ALA A 337 -44.83 3.52 -20.52
CA ALA A 337 -44.40 4.18 -21.76
C ALA A 337 -44.71 3.48 -23.11
N GLU A 338 -45.46 2.38 -23.11
CA GLU A 338 -45.81 1.62 -24.32
C GLU A 338 -47.14 2.08 -24.96
N ASP A 339 -48.06 2.68 -24.20
CA ASP A 339 -49.36 3.11 -24.70
C ASP A 339 -49.37 4.58 -25.13
N TRP A 340 -49.17 4.80 -26.43
CA TRP A 340 -49.27 6.12 -27.05
C TRP A 340 -50.73 6.51 -27.25
N THR A 341 -51.15 7.59 -26.59
CA THR A 341 -52.50 8.13 -26.66
C THR A 341 -52.57 9.26 -27.69
N PRO A 342 -53.42 9.17 -28.72
CA PRO A 342 -53.60 10.26 -29.67
C PRO A 342 -54.30 11.43 -28.98
N LEU A 343 -53.62 12.58 -28.91
CA LEU A 343 -54.14 13.82 -28.36
C LEU A 343 -54.04 14.92 -29.41
N ARG A 344 -54.93 15.88 -29.31
CA ARG A 344 -54.90 17.07 -30.16
C ARG A 344 -54.58 18.30 -29.33
N LEU A 345 -53.49 18.96 -29.68
CA LEU A 345 -53.09 20.22 -29.06
C LEU A 345 -53.88 21.38 -29.65
N MET A 346 -54.12 22.43 -28.85
CA MET A 346 -54.62 23.69 -29.37
C MET A 346 -53.45 24.56 -29.82
N THR A 347 -53.42 24.86 -31.11
CA THR A 347 -52.52 25.85 -31.70
C THR A 347 -53.27 27.19 -31.85
N PRO A 348 -52.57 28.35 -31.79
CA PRO A 348 -53.19 29.67 -31.90
C PRO A 348 -53.94 29.93 -33.23
N ASP A 349 -53.62 29.17 -34.29
CA ASP A 349 -54.22 29.25 -35.63
C ASP A 349 -55.52 28.42 -35.79
N GLY A 350 -55.90 27.64 -34.77
CA GLY A 350 -57.10 26.80 -34.77
C GLY A 350 -57.00 25.52 -35.61
N ALA A 351 -55.86 25.24 -36.27
CA ALA A 351 -55.66 24.03 -37.07
C ALA A 351 -55.54 22.78 -36.19
N GLY A 352 -54.95 22.92 -34.99
CA GLY A 352 -54.73 21.89 -34.00
C GLY A 352 -53.71 20.84 -34.45
N ALA A 353 -52.61 20.70 -33.72
CA ALA A 353 -51.59 19.68 -34.00
C ALA A 353 -52.05 18.30 -33.48
N GLU A 354 -51.91 17.26 -34.29
CA GLU A 354 -52.18 15.87 -33.89
C GLU A 354 -50.90 15.26 -33.34
N ILE A 355 -50.92 14.92 -32.05
CA ILE A 355 -49.81 14.26 -31.38
C ILE A 355 -50.20 12.86 -30.92
N GLU A 356 -49.24 11.97 -30.89
CA GLU A 356 -49.30 10.76 -30.07
C GLU A 356 -48.52 11.06 -28.78
N ALA A 357 -49.14 10.88 -27.61
CA ALA A 357 -48.57 11.26 -26.32
C ALA A 357 -48.48 10.09 -25.33
N ALA A 358 -47.43 10.07 -24.51
CA ALA A 358 -47.23 9.10 -23.44
C ALA A 358 -46.90 9.82 -22.13
N VAL A 359 -47.24 9.19 -21.00
CA VAL A 359 -46.96 9.70 -19.65
C VAL A 359 -46.02 8.76 -18.90
N MET A 360 -45.12 9.34 -18.11
CA MET A 360 -44.21 8.60 -17.24
C MET A 360 -44.20 9.24 -15.84
N PRO A 361 -44.12 8.46 -14.75
CA PRO A 361 -43.97 9.01 -13.41
C PRO A 361 -42.62 9.73 -13.28
N PHE A 362 -42.62 10.91 -12.66
CA PHE A 362 -41.42 11.72 -12.42
C PHE A 362 -41.27 12.03 -10.93
N ASN A 363 -40.08 11.83 -10.37
CA ASN A 363 -39.77 12.13 -8.98
C ASN A 363 -38.39 12.78 -8.87
N ASP A 364 -38.33 13.99 -8.32
CA ASP A 364 -37.10 14.77 -8.10
C ASP A 364 -36.65 14.70 -6.62
N GLY A 365 -36.89 13.56 -5.97
CA GLY A 365 -36.53 13.30 -4.57
C GLY A 365 -37.38 14.00 -3.51
N ASN A 366 -38.05 15.10 -3.84
CA ASN A 366 -38.85 15.91 -2.90
C ASN A 366 -40.29 16.22 -3.37
N ARG A 367 -40.60 15.98 -4.66
CA ARG A 367 -41.94 16.20 -5.25
C ARG A 367 -42.26 15.11 -6.27
N GLN A 368 -43.48 14.57 -6.22
CA GLN A 368 -44.02 13.68 -7.25
C GLN A 368 -44.69 14.49 -8.38
N GLY A 369 -44.46 14.08 -9.61
CA GLY A 369 -45.07 14.66 -10.81
C GLY A 369 -45.15 13.64 -11.95
N ALA A 370 -45.46 14.13 -13.16
CA ALA A 370 -45.54 13.34 -14.37
C ALA A 370 -44.71 14.00 -15.49
N MET A 371 -43.94 13.21 -16.23
CA MET A 371 -43.29 13.63 -17.47
C MET A 371 -44.15 13.18 -18.65
N LEU A 372 -44.46 14.11 -19.55
CA LEU A 372 -45.25 13.87 -20.76
C LEU A 372 -44.35 14.00 -21.98
N VAL A 373 -44.44 13.02 -22.89
CA VAL A 373 -43.75 13.02 -24.18
C VAL A 373 -44.79 13.00 -25.30
N GLY A 374 -44.68 13.89 -26.29
CA GLY A 374 -45.63 13.99 -27.40
C GLY A 374 -44.93 14.06 -28.77
N ARG A 375 -45.29 13.17 -29.69
CA ARG A 375 -44.79 13.13 -31.07
C ARG A 375 -45.83 13.69 -32.05
N ASP A 376 -45.44 14.64 -32.90
CA ASP A 376 -46.29 15.15 -33.98
C ASP A 376 -46.39 14.14 -35.14
N VAL A 377 -47.62 13.77 -35.53
CA VAL A 377 -47.90 12.80 -36.61
C VAL A 377 -48.70 13.38 -37.78
N THR A 378 -48.82 14.71 -37.84
CA THR A 378 -49.74 15.42 -38.75
C THR A 378 -49.43 15.18 -40.24
N GLU A 379 -48.16 15.17 -40.66
CA GLU A 379 -47.79 15.01 -42.08
C GLU A 379 -47.73 13.54 -42.55
N VAL A 380 -47.38 12.61 -41.66
CA VAL A 380 -47.18 11.18 -41.99
C VAL A 380 -48.48 10.52 -42.44
N ARG A 381 -49.62 10.92 -41.87
CA ARG A 381 -50.93 10.31 -42.21
C ARG A 381 -51.54 10.84 -43.51
N ARG A 382 -51.13 12.00 -44.01
CA ARG A 382 -51.62 12.55 -45.29
C ARG A 382 -50.93 11.93 -46.51
N ALA A 383 -49.64 11.60 -46.44
CA ALA A 383 -48.86 11.12 -47.58
C ALA A 383 -49.07 9.63 -47.96
N ALA A 384 -49.57 8.80 -47.04
CA ALA A 384 -49.60 7.34 -47.20
C ALA A 384 -50.73 6.78 -48.11
N ARG A 385 -51.73 7.60 -48.49
CA ARG A 385 -52.98 7.12 -49.12
C ARG A 385 -53.01 7.10 -50.65
N GLU A 386 -52.30 7.99 -51.36
CA GLU A 386 -52.49 8.14 -52.82
C GLU A 386 -51.46 7.39 -53.70
N LEU A 387 -50.27 7.07 -53.17
CA LEU A 387 -49.20 6.40 -53.93
C LEU A 387 -49.40 4.87 -54.08
N ARG A 388 -50.41 4.30 -53.41
CA ARG A 388 -50.41 2.88 -53.04
C ARG A 388 -50.96 1.91 -54.09
N ASP A 389 -51.62 2.31 -55.19
CA ASP A 389 -52.47 1.31 -55.91
C ASP A 389 -52.05 0.92 -57.34
N ARG A 390 -51.30 1.73 -58.09
CA ARG A 390 -51.00 1.44 -59.52
C ARG A 390 -49.53 1.14 -59.82
N GLN A 391 -48.62 1.54 -58.93
CA GLN A 391 -47.23 1.11 -58.96
C GLN A 391 -47.09 -0.37 -58.59
N ASN A 392 -47.81 -0.84 -57.56
CA ASN A 392 -47.59 -2.12 -56.86
C ASN A 392 -47.34 -3.40 -57.70
N LEU A 393 -47.81 -3.51 -58.95
CA LEU A 393 -47.68 -4.75 -59.74
C LEU A 393 -46.42 -4.83 -60.61
N LEU A 394 -46.10 -3.78 -61.38
CA LEU A 394 -44.88 -3.74 -62.21
C LEU A 394 -43.66 -3.33 -61.37
N GLU A 395 -43.87 -2.52 -60.34
CA GLU A 395 -42.89 -2.31 -59.29
C GLU A 395 -42.67 -3.61 -58.50
N GLY A 396 -43.69 -4.45 -58.27
CA GLY A 396 -43.54 -5.70 -57.52
C GLY A 396 -42.50 -6.69 -58.07
N ILE A 397 -42.29 -6.75 -59.38
CA ILE A 397 -41.26 -7.60 -60.02
C ILE A 397 -39.88 -6.92 -60.04
N MET A 398 -39.83 -5.59 -60.21
CA MET A 398 -38.59 -4.81 -60.19
C MET A 398 -38.07 -4.52 -58.77
N HIS A 399 -38.94 -4.57 -57.74
CA HIS A 399 -38.63 -4.41 -56.30
C HIS A 399 -38.16 -5.69 -55.62
N THR A 400 -38.50 -6.86 -56.16
CA THR A 400 -38.16 -8.16 -55.54
C THR A 400 -36.78 -8.67 -55.94
N VAL A 401 -36.14 -8.07 -56.95
CA VAL A 401 -34.74 -8.36 -57.32
C VAL A 401 -33.79 -7.63 -56.36
N VAL A 402 -32.78 -8.36 -55.87
CA VAL A 402 -31.81 -7.85 -54.89
C VAL A 402 -30.74 -6.96 -55.54
N ASP A 403 -30.45 -7.18 -56.83
CA ASP A 403 -29.45 -6.42 -57.57
C ASP A 403 -30.04 -5.14 -58.18
N GLY A 404 -29.25 -4.06 -58.17
CA GLY A 404 -29.58 -2.80 -58.82
C GLY A 404 -29.49 -2.95 -60.34
N ILE A 405 -30.52 -2.50 -61.05
CA ILE A 405 -30.60 -2.53 -62.50
C ILE A 405 -30.69 -1.08 -62.99
N ILE A 406 -29.78 -0.74 -63.89
CA ILE A 406 -29.63 0.60 -64.45
C ILE A 406 -29.62 0.45 -65.96
N THR A 407 -30.43 1.22 -66.69
CA THR A 407 -30.40 1.23 -68.16
C THR A 407 -30.02 2.62 -68.64
N ILE A 408 -29.13 2.70 -69.63
CA ILE A 408 -28.64 3.95 -70.23
C ILE A 408 -28.77 3.93 -71.76
N ASP A 409 -28.85 5.11 -72.38
CA ASP A 409 -28.85 5.30 -73.83
C ASP A 409 -27.44 5.21 -74.46
N ASP A 410 -27.35 5.38 -75.78
CA ASP A 410 -26.10 5.36 -76.56
C ASP A 410 -25.16 6.55 -76.28
N ARG A 411 -25.61 7.53 -75.49
CA ARG A 411 -24.83 8.68 -75.00
C ARG A 411 -24.53 8.56 -73.50
N GLY A 412 -24.85 7.44 -72.87
CA GLY A 412 -24.60 7.16 -71.46
C GLY A 412 -25.56 7.84 -70.48
N ARG A 413 -26.71 8.32 -70.97
CA ARG A 413 -27.74 8.94 -70.12
C ARG A 413 -28.67 7.89 -69.55
N ILE A 414 -28.98 7.96 -68.26
CA ILE A 414 -29.82 6.95 -67.59
C ILE A 414 -31.27 7.09 -68.08
N GLU A 415 -31.85 5.99 -68.56
CA GLU A 415 -33.26 5.89 -68.92
C GLU A 415 -34.09 5.17 -67.86
N SER A 416 -33.49 4.24 -67.10
CA SER A 416 -34.19 3.49 -66.06
C SER A 416 -33.28 3.16 -64.89
N PHE A 417 -33.85 3.18 -63.68
CA PHE A 417 -33.17 2.95 -62.43
C PHE A 417 -34.14 2.30 -61.44
N ASN A 418 -33.90 1.04 -61.05
CA ASN A 418 -34.86 0.31 -60.22
C ASN A 418 -34.68 0.58 -58.71
N ALA A 419 -35.65 0.16 -57.91
CA ALA A 419 -35.65 0.40 -56.47
C ALA A 419 -34.53 -0.30 -55.69
N ALA A 420 -33.98 -1.39 -56.22
CA ALA A 420 -32.74 -1.94 -55.69
C ALA A 420 -31.55 -0.99 -55.95
N ALA A 421 -31.44 -0.39 -57.14
CA ALA A 421 -30.42 0.60 -57.46
C ALA A 421 -30.58 1.90 -56.63
N GLU A 422 -31.82 2.34 -56.35
CA GLU A 422 -32.07 3.46 -55.43
C GLU A 422 -31.59 3.18 -54.01
N ARG A 423 -31.89 1.99 -53.46
CA ARG A 423 -31.37 1.56 -52.16
C ARG A 423 -29.84 1.44 -52.16
N ILE A 424 -29.28 0.93 -53.25
CA ILE A 424 -27.84 0.70 -53.39
C ILE A 424 -27.07 2.02 -53.55
N PHE A 425 -27.55 3.03 -54.29
CA PHE A 425 -26.80 4.27 -54.55
C PHE A 425 -27.33 5.50 -53.79
N GLY A 426 -28.50 5.44 -53.17
CA GLY A 426 -29.11 6.57 -52.44
C GLY A 426 -29.49 7.78 -53.31
N TYR A 427 -29.26 7.69 -54.63
CA TYR A 427 -29.92 8.54 -55.61
C TYR A 427 -31.30 7.97 -55.87
N THR A 428 -32.29 8.84 -56.01
CA THR A 428 -33.55 8.41 -56.59
C THR A 428 -33.41 8.36 -58.10
N ALA A 429 -34.21 7.52 -58.76
CA ALA A 429 -34.26 7.38 -60.20
C ALA A 429 -34.33 8.74 -60.91
N ASP A 430 -35.07 9.70 -60.35
CA ASP A 430 -35.28 11.02 -60.94
C ASP A 430 -34.04 11.93 -60.97
N GLU A 431 -33.13 11.78 -60.01
CA GLU A 431 -31.93 12.64 -59.93
C GLU A 431 -30.88 12.27 -60.97
N VAL A 432 -31.02 11.09 -61.52
CA VAL A 432 -30.00 10.44 -62.33
C VAL A 432 -30.53 10.10 -63.73
N ILE A 433 -31.85 9.86 -63.89
CA ILE A 433 -32.51 9.74 -65.19
C ILE A 433 -32.23 11.00 -66.03
N GLY A 434 -31.81 10.79 -67.28
CA GLY A 434 -31.42 11.83 -68.23
C GLY A 434 -30.01 12.43 -68.01
N ARG A 435 -29.43 12.31 -66.80
CA ARG A 435 -28.02 12.63 -66.57
C ARG A 435 -27.15 11.50 -67.06
N ASN A 436 -25.90 11.85 -67.34
CA ASN A 436 -24.94 10.83 -67.62
C ASN A 436 -24.69 9.96 -66.37
N VAL A 437 -24.61 8.65 -66.57
CA VAL A 437 -24.40 7.65 -65.51
C VAL A 437 -23.11 7.87 -64.72
N SER A 438 -22.18 8.66 -65.25
CA SER A 438 -20.97 9.11 -64.57
C SER A 438 -21.21 9.74 -63.19
N VAL A 439 -22.40 10.22 -62.87
CA VAL A 439 -22.73 10.75 -61.53
C VAL A 439 -22.70 9.67 -60.43
N LEU A 440 -23.03 8.42 -60.79
CA LEU A 440 -23.05 7.24 -59.91
C LEU A 440 -21.66 6.59 -59.77
N MET A 441 -20.68 7.14 -60.49
CA MET A 441 -19.31 6.70 -60.48
C MET A 441 -18.48 7.63 -59.59
N ASP A 442 -17.33 7.15 -59.15
CA ASP A 442 -16.34 8.03 -58.56
C ASP A 442 -15.75 9.00 -59.60
N ALA A 443 -15.08 10.06 -59.13
CA ALA A 443 -14.64 11.17 -59.98
C ALA A 443 -13.71 10.73 -61.13
N GLU A 444 -12.91 9.68 -60.91
CA GLU A 444 -11.97 9.15 -61.89
C GLU A 444 -12.69 8.44 -63.05
N ASN A 445 -13.58 7.49 -62.73
CA ASN A 445 -14.34 6.77 -63.76
C ASN A 445 -15.31 7.70 -64.48
N ALA A 446 -15.92 8.64 -63.74
CA ALA A 446 -16.85 9.63 -64.28
C ALA A 446 -16.24 10.46 -65.43
N ALA A 447 -14.98 10.89 -65.29
CA ALA A 447 -14.29 11.71 -66.30
C ALA A 447 -13.94 10.95 -67.58
N ARG A 448 -13.79 9.61 -67.50
CA ARG A 448 -13.34 8.76 -68.62
C ARG A 448 -14.48 8.08 -69.36
N HIS A 449 -15.65 7.95 -68.71
CA HIS A 449 -16.82 7.22 -69.21
C HIS A 449 -17.27 7.67 -70.62
N ASP A 450 -17.43 8.97 -70.83
CA ASP A 450 -17.93 9.50 -72.11
C ASP A 450 -16.95 9.26 -73.27
N GLY A 451 -15.65 9.23 -72.98
CA GLY A 451 -14.62 8.85 -73.94
C GLY A 451 -14.75 7.38 -74.38
N TYR A 452 -15.09 6.48 -73.46
CA TYR A 452 -15.32 5.07 -73.77
C TYR A 452 -16.55 4.86 -74.64
N MET A 453 -17.67 5.53 -74.34
CA MET A 453 -18.91 5.43 -75.13
C MET A 453 -18.70 5.93 -76.57
N ASN A 454 -18.03 7.07 -76.74
CA ASN A 454 -17.76 7.65 -78.06
C ASN A 454 -16.78 6.79 -78.90
N HIS A 455 -15.77 6.20 -78.26
CA HIS A 455 -14.84 5.30 -78.92
C HIS A 455 -15.53 4.00 -79.37
N TYR A 456 -16.40 3.44 -78.53
CA TYR A 456 -17.20 2.26 -78.85
C TYR A 456 -18.14 2.52 -80.05
N ALA A 457 -18.84 3.67 -80.05
CA ALA A 457 -19.74 4.08 -81.13
C ALA A 457 -19.06 4.19 -82.51
N ARG A 458 -17.77 4.57 -82.55
CA ARG A 458 -16.99 4.73 -83.79
C ARG A 458 -16.31 3.46 -84.30
N THR A 459 -15.84 2.60 -83.41
CA THR A 459 -14.94 1.49 -83.77
C THR A 459 -15.61 0.11 -83.69
N GLY A 460 -16.73 -0.01 -82.96
CA GLY A 460 -17.36 -1.29 -82.66
C GLY A 460 -16.52 -2.23 -81.77
N GLN A 461 -15.33 -1.79 -81.30
CA GLN A 461 -14.46 -2.61 -80.46
C GLN A 461 -14.91 -2.59 -79.00
N LYS A 462 -15.41 -3.74 -78.52
CA LYS A 462 -15.88 -3.97 -77.15
C LYS A 462 -14.69 -4.00 -76.19
N ARG A 463 -14.66 -3.10 -75.21
CA ARG A 463 -13.60 -3.05 -74.18
C ARG A 463 -14.07 -3.48 -72.78
N ILE A 464 -15.38 -3.46 -72.52
CA ILE A 464 -15.98 -3.59 -71.15
C ILE A 464 -17.18 -4.57 -71.12
N ILE A 465 -17.53 -5.23 -72.23
CA ILE A 465 -18.71 -6.11 -72.29
C ILE A 465 -18.34 -7.53 -71.86
N GLY A 466 -18.97 -8.05 -70.78
CA GLY A 466 -19.00 -9.47 -70.44
C GLY A 466 -18.16 -9.96 -69.25
N ILE A 467 -17.56 -9.09 -68.44
CA ILE A 467 -16.81 -9.49 -67.24
C ILE A 467 -17.26 -8.64 -66.05
N GLY A 468 -17.78 -9.27 -65.00
CA GLY A 468 -18.12 -8.61 -63.73
C GLY A 468 -16.85 -8.11 -63.04
N ARG A 469 -16.85 -6.85 -62.59
CA ARG A 469 -15.68 -6.21 -61.97
C ARG A 469 -16.07 -5.42 -60.72
N GLU A 470 -15.18 -5.40 -59.73
CA GLU A 470 -15.29 -4.54 -58.55
C GLU A 470 -14.94 -3.09 -58.92
N GLU A 471 -15.87 -2.18 -58.68
CA GLU A 471 -15.77 -0.74 -58.94
C GLU A 471 -16.26 0.05 -57.72
N LYS A 472 -16.07 1.36 -57.74
CA LYS A 472 -16.61 2.26 -56.72
C LYS A 472 -17.84 2.95 -57.25
N GLY A 473 -18.99 2.57 -56.69
CA GLY A 473 -20.21 3.35 -56.81
C GLY A 473 -20.07 4.59 -55.93
N ARG A 474 -20.66 5.69 -56.36
CA ARG A 474 -20.77 6.89 -55.54
C ARG A 474 -22.23 7.07 -55.17
N ARG A 475 -22.49 7.15 -53.87
CA ARG A 475 -23.80 7.52 -53.37
C ARG A 475 -24.03 9.01 -53.58
N LYS A 476 -25.29 9.40 -53.46
CA LYS A 476 -25.70 10.80 -53.54
C LYS A 476 -25.01 11.72 -52.53
N THR A 477 -24.73 11.21 -51.33
CA THR A 477 -23.99 11.92 -50.27
C THR A 477 -22.55 12.27 -50.69
N GLY A 478 -22.11 11.80 -51.86
CA GLY A 478 -20.74 11.85 -52.31
C GLY A 478 -19.90 10.69 -51.77
N GLU A 479 -20.45 9.91 -50.81
CA GLU A 479 -19.79 8.73 -50.24
C GLU A 479 -19.62 7.66 -51.30
N THR A 480 -18.39 7.23 -51.52
CA THR A 480 -18.11 6.10 -52.40
C THR A 480 -18.20 4.79 -51.64
N PHE A 481 -18.77 3.76 -52.26
CA PHE A 481 -18.93 2.42 -51.69
C PHE A 481 -18.63 1.36 -52.77
N PRO A 482 -18.23 0.15 -52.38
CA PRO A 482 -17.80 -0.87 -53.32
C PRO A 482 -19.00 -1.56 -53.98
N ILE A 483 -18.97 -1.62 -55.32
CA ILE A 483 -19.99 -2.30 -56.13
C ILE A 483 -19.35 -3.32 -57.05
N GLU A 484 -20.08 -4.36 -57.39
CA GLU A 484 -19.75 -5.24 -58.52
C GLU A 484 -20.65 -4.88 -59.71
N LEU A 485 -20.06 -4.60 -60.86
CA LEU A 485 -20.76 -4.11 -62.05
C LEU A 485 -20.58 -5.06 -63.24
N ALA A 486 -21.69 -5.43 -63.89
CA ALA A 486 -21.74 -6.12 -65.17
C ALA A 486 -22.62 -5.35 -66.17
N VAL A 487 -22.21 -5.22 -67.44
CA VAL A 487 -22.93 -4.41 -68.45
C VAL A 487 -23.25 -5.25 -69.69
N THR A 488 -24.50 -5.17 -70.15
CA THR A 488 -25.02 -5.82 -71.35
C THR A 488 -25.58 -4.80 -72.34
N GLU A 489 -25.42 -5.04 -73.64
CA GLU A 489 -25.99 -4.20 -74.71
C GLU A 489 -27.31 -4.79 -75.21
N LEU A 490 -28.32 -3.93 -75.42
CA LEU A 490 -29.65 -4.26 -75.93
C LEU A 490 -30.02 -3.35 -77.12
N GLN A 491 -30.83 -3.87 -78.03
CA GLN A 491 -31.39 -3.12 -79.16
C GLN A 491 -32.92 -3.18 -79.09
N VAL A 492 -33.57 -2.04 -78.85
CA VAL A 492 -35.04 -1.94 -78.67
C VAL A 492 -35.57 -0.88 -79.63
N HIS A 493 -36.49 -1.26 -80.53
CA HIS A 493 -37.11 -0.37 -81.53
C HIS A 493 -36.11 0.49 -82.34
N GLY A 494 -34.93 -0.06 -82.66
CA GLY A 494 -33.87 0.64 -83.41
C GLY A 494 -33.00 1.59 -82.58
N ARG A 495 -33.20 1.65 -81.25
CA ARG A 495 -32.33 2.34 -80.29
C ARG A 495 -31.42 1.35 -79.57
N ARG A 496 -30.15 1.73 -79.38
CA ARG A 496 -29.20 0.97 -78.57
C ARG A 496 -29.28 1.43 -77.12
N LEU A 497 -29.46 0.47 -76.23
CA LEU A 497 -29.51 0.65 -74.78
C LEU A 497 -28.45 -0.23 -74.14
N PHE A 498 -27.95 0.20 -72.98
CA PHE A 498 -27.04 -0.63 -72.18
C PHE A 498 -27.64 -0.80 -70.79
N THR A 499 -27.74 -2.05 -70.34
CA THR A 499 -28.25 -2.39 -69.02
C THR A 499 -27.09 -2.87 -68.16
N GLY A 500 -26.83 -2.13 -67.08
CA GLY A 500 -25.91 -2.47 -66.02
C GLY A 500 -26.63 -3.14 -64.86
N VAL A 501 -26.09 -4.27 -64.39
CA VAL A 501 -26.48 -4.91 -63.14
C VAL A 501 -25.41 -4.61 -62.10
N VAL A 502 -25.83 -4.11 -60.95
CA VAL A 502 -24.98 -3.64 -59.87
C VAL A 502 -25.34 -4.33 -58.57
N ARG A 503 -24.35 -4.93 -57.92
CA ARG A 503 -24.49 -5.51 -56.58
C ARG A 503 -23.65 -4.73 -55.57
N ASP A 504 -24.27 -4.36 -54.46
CA ASP A 504 -23.53 -3.82 -53.31
C ASP A 504 -22.78 -4.95 -52.60
N ILE A 505 -21.46 -4.81 -52.47
CA ILE A 505 -20.61 -5.80 -51.79
C ILE A 505 -20.11 -5.28 -50.43
N SER A 506 -20.74 -4.23 -49.88
CA SER A 506 -20.38 -3.61 -48.60
C SER A 506 -20.46 -4.59 -47.43
N GLU A 507 -21.48 -5.46 -47.38
CA GLU A 507 -21.60 -6.51 -46.35
C GLU A 507 -20.50 -7.57 -46.47
N ARG A 508 -20.18 -8.02 -47.69
CA ARG A 508 -19.05 -8.94 -47.92
C ARG A 508 -17.73 -8.32 -47.47
N LYS A 509 -17.48 -7.06 -47.83
CA LYS A 509 -16.30 -6.31 -47.37
C LYS A 509 -16.36 -6.01 -45.87
N ALA A 510 -17.54 -5.89 -45.25
CA ALA A 510 -17.69 -5.76 -43.81
C ALA A 510 -17.40 -7.07 -43.08
N ALA A 511 -17.79 -8.22 -43.63
CA ALA A 511 -17.44 -9.54 -43.11
C ALA A 511 -15.94 -9.83 -43.24
N GLU A 512 -15.31 -9.50 -44.37
CA GLU A 512 -13.85 -9.56 -44.55
C GLU A 512 -13.14 -8.64 -43.55
N ARG A 513 -13.65 -7.41 -43.33
CA ARG A 513 -13.14 -6.50 -42.31
C ARG A 513 -13.38 -7.00 -40.89
N ALA A 514 -14.50 -7.63 -40.60
CA ALA A 514 -14.81 -8.19 -39.28
C ALA A 514 -13.92 -9.40 -38.97
N LEU A 515 -13.64 -10.25 -39.97
CA LEU A 515 -12.67 -11.32 -39.86
C LEU A 515 -11.28 -10.74 -39.56
N ARG A 516 -10.84 -9.73 -40.33
CA ARG A 516 -9.60 -9.02 -40.08
C ARG A 516 -9.56 -8.37 -38.69
N LEU A 517 -10.65 -7.74 -38.24
CA LEU A 517 -10.74 -7.14 -36.90
C LEU A 517 -10.72 -8.20 -35.80
N SER A 518 -11.29 -9.38 -36.06
CA SER A 518 -11.18 -10.53 -35.16
C SER A 518 -9.74 -11.04 -35.10
N GLU A 519 -9.03 -11.14 -36.24
CA GLU A 519 -7.61 -11.49 -36.30
C GLU A 519 -6.75 -10.46 -35.56
N GLU A 520 -6.99 -9.16 -35.78
CA GLU A 520 -6.33 -8.06 -35.07
C GLU A 520 -6.63 -8.11 -33.55
N ARG A 521 -7.87 -8.44 -33.16
CA ARG A 521 -8.25 -8.63 -31.76
C ARG A 521 -7.58 -9.85 -31.13
N TYR A 522 -7.49 -10.96 -31.85
CA TYR A 522 -6.74 -12.14 -31.42
C TYR A 522 -5.25 -11.80 -31.27
N ALA A 523 -4.66 -11.07 -32.23
CA ALA A 523 -3.28 -10.60 -32.14
C ALA A 523 -3.06 -9.68 -30.92
N LEU A 524 -4.00 -8.78 -30.63
CA LEU A 524 -3.95 -7.89 -29.47
C LEU A 524 -4.09 -8.66 -28.14
N ALA A 525 -4.99 -9.64 -28.07
CA ALA A 525 -5.16 -10.49 -26.89
C ALA A 525 -3.90 -11.32 -26.60
N ILE A 526 -3.24 -11.83 -27.64
CA ILE A 526 -1.96 -12.52 -27.55
C ILE A 526 -0.88 -11.56 -27.05
N ALA A 527 -0.74 -10.37 -27.66
CA ALA A 527 0.24 -9.36 -27.25
C ALA A 527 0.03 -8.88 -25.79
N GLY A 528 -1.23 -8.69 -25.36
CA GLY A 528 -1.58 -8.22 -24.02
C GLY A 528 -1.34 -9.24 -22.91
N SER A 529 -1.29 -10.54 -23.21
CA SER A 529 -1.00 -11.59 -22.23
C SER A 529 0.47 -11.62 -21.78
N ASN A 530 1.36 -11.00 -22.55
CA ASN A 530 2.81 -11.09 -22.41
C ASN A 530 3.33 -12.55 -22.30
N GLU A 531 2.62 -13.48 -22.95
CA GLU A 531 3.03 -14.88 -23.08
C GLU A 531 3.30 -15.20 -24.57
N ALA A 532 4.26 -16.08 -24.82
CA ALA A 532 4.49 -16.64 -26.15
C ALA A 532 3.52 -17.79 -26.40
N ILE A 533 2.81 -17.79 -27.53
CA ILE A 533 1.88 -18.85 -27.91
C ILE A 533 2.61 -19.88 -28.75
N TRP A 534 2.29 -21.15 -28.56
CA TRP A 534 2.88 -22.24 -29.33
C TRP A 534 1.82 -23.26 -29.75
N ASP A 535 2.06 -23.90 -30.88
CA ASP A 535 1.20 -24.93 -31.46
C ASP A 535 2.09 -26.02 -32.09
N TRP A 536 1.94 -27.23 -31.61
CA TRP A 536 2.65 -28.42 -32.07
C TRP A 536 1.69 -29.35 -32.80
N ASP A 537 1.89 -29.49 -34.10
CA ASP A 537 1.27 -30.55 -34.89
C ASP A 537 2.13 -31.81 -34.77
N MET A 538 1.63 -32.81 -34.04
CA MET A 538 2.33 -34.07 -33.80
C MET A 538 2.28 -35.00 -35.01
N THR A 539 1.38 -34.76 -35.98
CA THR A 539 1.28 -35.58 -37.19
C THR A 539 2.37 -35.21 -38.19
N THR A 540 2.73 -33.93 -38.26
CA THR A 540 3.79 -33.42 -39.13
C THR A 540 5.11 -33.15 -38.38
N ASP A 541 5.09 -33.29 -37.06
CA ASP A 541 6.16 -32.93 -36.12
C ASP A 541 6.66 -31.49 -36.31
N ARG A 542 5.73 -30.55 -36.52
CA ARG A 542 6.02 -29.13 -36.72
C ARG A 542 5.55 -28.31 -35.53
N LEU A 543 6.45 -27.47 -35.05
CA LEU A 543 6.20 -26.55 -33.94
C LEU A 543 6.12 -25.13 -34.50
N PHE A 544 5.03 -24.44 -34.18
CA PHE A 544 4.79 -23.04 -34.47
C PHE A 544 4.87 -22.24 -33.16
N PHE A 545 5.47 -21.06 -33.23
CA PHE A 545 5.45 -20.07 -32.15
C PHE A 545 4.93 -18.73 -32.66
N SER A 546 4.23 -17.99 -31.79
CA SER A 546 3.87 -16.61 -32.10
C SER A 546 5.13 -15.72 -32.15
N PRO A 547 5.12 -14.64 -32.95
CA PRO A 547 6.24 -13.70 -33.04
C PRO A 547 6.66 -13.10 -31.70
N HIS A 548 5.73 -12.99 -30.75
CA HIS A 548 5.93 -12.45 -29.40
C HIS A 548 6.95 -13.24 -28.56
N MET A 549 7.28 -14.46 -28.98
CA MET A 549 8.33 -15.30 -28.37
C MET A 549 9.69 -14.60 -28.27
N ARG A 550 10.05 -13.79 -29.27
CA ARG A 550 11.33 -13.07 -29.30
C ARG A 550 11.41 -12.01 -28.21
N GLU A 551 10.33 -11.28 -28.00
CA GLU A 551 10.23 -10.18 -27.03
C GLU A 551 10.12 -10.71 -25.60
N VAL A 552 9.23 -11.71 -25.38
CA VAL A 552 8.95 -12.25 -24.04
C VAL A 552 10.06 -13.15 -23.54
N LEU A 553 10.56 -14.05 -24.39
CA LEU A 553 11.45 -15.13 -23.96
C LEU A 553 12.91 -14.93 -24.41
N GLY A 554 13.17 -13.94 -25.27
CA GLY A 554 14.50 -13.72 -25.84
C GLY A 554 14.95 -14.86 -26.75
N VAL A 555 14.01 -15.59 -27.37
CA VAL A 555 14.28 -16.72 -28.27
C VAL A 555 13.88 -16.36 -29.70
N ASP A 556 14.75 -16.62 -30.66
CA ASP A 556 14.44 -16.41 -32.07
C ASP A 556 13.52 -17.54 -32.59
N PRO A 557 12.29 -17.25 -33.04
CA PRO A 557 11.34 -18.27 -33.49
C PRO A 557 11.85 -19.04 -34.73
N GLU A 558 12.77 -18.47 -35.53
CA GLU A 558 13.31 -19.18 -36.69
C GLU A 558 14.20 -20.39 -36.32
N LEU A 559 14.77 -20.38 -35.11
CA LEU A 559 15.64 -21.44 -34.59
C LEU A 559 14.85 -22.63 -34.03
N VAL A 560 13.53 -22.49 -33.84
CA VAL A 560 12.71 -23.51 -33.18
C VAL A 560 11.60 -23.97 -34.12
N ARG A 561 11.83 -25.08 -34.82
CA ARG A 561 10.85 -25.64 -35.79
C ARG A 561 10.29 -26.99 -35.35
N ARG A 562 11.01 -27.67 -34.46
CA ARG A 562 10.64 -28.98 -33.91
C ARG A 562 10.71 -28.97 -32.38
N PRO A 563 10.01 -29.90 -31.70
CA PRO A 563 10.09 -30.03 -30.24
C PRO A 563 11.51 -30.25 -29.71
N TYR A 564 12.36 -30.91 -30.51
CA TYR A 564 13.76 -31.13 -30.17
C TYR A 564 14.55 -29.81 -30.04
N ASP A 565 14.30 -28.85 -30.93
CA ASP A 565 14.95 -27.54 -30.93
C ASP A 565 14.61 -26.77 -29.65
N TRP A 566 13.35 -26.83 -29.22
CA TRP A 566 12.90 -26.22 -27.97
C TRP A 566 13.58 -26.83 -26.75
N ARG A 567 13.67 -28.16 -26.69
CA ARG A 567 14.34 -28.88 -25.60
C ARG A 567 15.82 -28.49 -25.46
N ALA A 568 16.49 -28.11 -26.56
CA ALA A 568 17.89 -27.68 -26.51
C ALA A 568 18.09 -26.36 -25.73
N LEU A 569 17.07 -25.50 -25.69
CA LEU A 569 17.10 -24.20 -25.01
C LEU A 569 16.83 -24.29 -23.50
N ILE A 570 16.28 -25.41 -23.04
CA ILE A 570 16.02 -25.67 -21.63
C ILE A 570 17.35 -25.91 -20.91
N HIS A 571 17.52 -25.30 -19.74
CA HIS A 571 18.69 -25.48 -18.89
C HIS A 571 18.96 -26.98 -18.63
N PRO A 572 20.21 -27.47 -18.68
CA PRO A 572 20.52 -28.90 -18.64
C PRO A 572 19.89 -29.66 -17.47
N GLU A 573 19.85 -29.05 -16.29
CA GLU A 573 19.26 -29.63 -15.07
C GLU A 573 17.74 -29.84 -15.16
N ASP A 574 17.02 -29.03 -15.93
CA ASP A 574 15.56 -29.04 -15.96
C ASP A 574 15.00 -29.92 -17.11
N ARG A 575 15.85 -30.36 -18.04
CA ARG A 575 15.46 -31.13 -19.23
C ARG A 575 14.77 -32.45 -18.91
N ALA A 576 15.21 -33.14 -17.85
CA ALA A 576 14.65 -34.43 -17.46
C ALA A 576 13.20 -34.27 -16.97
N ALA A 577 12.96 -33.33 -16.04
CA ALA A 577 11.64 -33.03 -15.50
C ALA A 577 10.68 -32.54 -16.58
N TYR A 578 11.14 -31.67 -17.49
CA TYR A 578 10.36 -31.23 -18.64
C TYR A 578 9.93 -32.41 -19.53
N HIS A 579 10.85 -33.33 -19.85
CA HIS A 579 10.57 -34.46 -20.72
C HIS A 579 9.56 -35.42 -20.11
N GLU A 580 9.67 -35.69 -18.81
CA GLU A 580 8.71 -36.52 -18.08
C GLU A 580 7.32 -35.88 -18.07
N ALA A 581 7.22 -34.60 -17.68
CA ALA A 581 5.94 -33.88 -17.67
C ALA A 581 5.27 -33.85 -19.05
N LEU A 582 6.07 -33.67 -20.12
CA LEU A 582 5.55 -33.69 -21.49
C LEU A 582 5.05 -35.10 -21.85
N ALA A 583 5.82 -36.15 -21.56
CA ALA A 583 5.44 -37.53 -21.86
C ALA A 583 4.14 -37.95 -21.14
N GLU A 584 3.99 -37.59 -19.87
CA GLU A 584 2.78 -37.89 -19.11
C GLU A 584 1.56 -37.15 -19.66
N HIS A 585 1.72 -35.88 -20.05
CA HIS A 585 0.63 -35.15 -20.68
C HIS A 585 0.28 -35.72 -22.04
N VAL A 586 1.25 -36.03 -22.91
CA VAL A 586 0.99 -36.63 -24.24
C VAL A 586 0.27 -37.98 -24.12
N LYS A 587 0.57 -38.79 -23.09
CA LYS A 587 -0.16 -40.04 -22.78
C LYS A 587 -1.56 -39.85 -22.19
N GLY A 588 -1.97 -38.61 -21.90
CA GLY A 588 -3.30 -38.30 -21.35
C GLY A 588 -3.41 -38.55 -19.85
N ARG A 589 -2.30 -38.66 -19.13
CA ARG A 589 -2.28 -38.91 -17.67
C ARG A 589 -2.45 -37.64 -16.84
N THR A 590 -2.35 -36.47 -17.47
CA THR A 590 -2.60 -35.15 -16.86
C THR A 590 -3.59 -34.35 -17.71
N ALA A 591 -4.49 -33.60 -17.05
CA ALA A 591 -5.51 -32.80 -17.73
C ALA A 591 -4.92 -31.61 -18.50
N THR A 592 -3.87 -31.00 -17.97
CA THR A 592 -3.13 -29.90 -18.61
C THR A 592 -1.63 -30.15 -18.47
N PHE A 593 -0.87 -29.69 -19.44
CA PHE A 593 0.57 -29.59 -19.32
C PHE A 593 0.90 -28.29 -18.61
N ASN A 594 1.68 -28.36 -17.53
CA ASN A 594 2.10 -27.21 -16.77
C ASN A 594 3.42 -27.52 -16.09
N VAL A 595 4.48 -26.81 -16.46
CA VAL A 595 5.82 -26.98 -15.87
C VAL A 595 6.56 -25.65 -15.87
N GLU A 596 7.34 -25.41 -14.83
CA GLU A 596 8.25 -24.28 -14.75
C GLU A 596 9.69 -24.76 -14.84
N TYR A 597 10.50 -24.11 -15.67
CA TYR A 597 11.91 -24.46 -15.87
C TYR A 597 12.71 -23.25 -16.31
N ARG A 598 14.03 -23.35 -16.24
CA ARG A 598 14.94 -22.33 -16.75
C ARG A 598 15.12 -22.47 -18.25
N LEU A 599 14.87 -21.39 -18.97
CA LEU A 599 15.07 -21.26 -20.41
C LEU A 599 16.26 -20.34 -20.66
N VAL A 600 17.16 -20.75 -21.55
CA VAL A 600 18.30 -19.93 -21.98
C VAL A 600 17.91 -19.20 -23.26
N GLY A 601 17.83 -17.87 -23.21
CA GLY A 601 17.50 -17.03 -24.36
C GLY A 601 18.58 -17.11 -25.45
N THR A 602 18.18 -17.22 -26.71
CA THR A 602 19.12 -17.29 -27.84
C THR A 602 19.58 -15.91 -28.33
N VAL A 603 18.81 -14.85 -28.01
CA VAL A 603 19.07 -13.48 -28.45
C VAL A 603 20.03 -12.76 -27.50
N ASP A 604 19.86 -12.95 -26.19
CA ASP A 604 20.62 -12.23 -25.16
C ASP A 604 21.42 -13.14 -24.21
N GLY A 605 21.31 -14.47 -24.36
CA GLY A 605 21.99 -15.45 -23.53
C GLY A 605 21.49 -15.50 -22.07
N ARG A 606 20.47 -14.71 -21.71
CA ARG A 606 19.99 -14.64 -20.31
C ARG A 606 19.15 -15.86 -19.99
N THR A 607 19.34 -16.38 -18.78
CA THR A 607 18.50 -17.45 -18.25
C THR A 607 17.26 -16.85 -17.59
N ARG A 608 16.08 -17.30 -18.00
CA ARG A 608 14.77 -16.88 -17.48
C ARG A 608 14.04 -18.07 -16.89
N TRP A 609 13.31 -17.87 -15.80
CA TRP A 609 12.31 -18.85 -15.38
C TRP A 609 11.07 -18.69 -16.23
N VAL A 610 10.66 -19.75 -16.90
CA VAL A 610 9.48 -19.74 -17.75
C VAL A 610 8.47 -20.73 -17.26
N ARG A 611 7.19 -20.37 -17.35
CA ARG A 611 6.06 -21.27 -17.10
C ARG A 611 5.46 -21.69 -18.42
N HIS A 612 5.54 -22.98 -18.72
CA HIS A 612 5.07 -23.59 -19.95
C HIS A 612 3.75 -24.31 -19.69
N ARG A 613 2.68 -23.86 -20.33
CA ARG A 613 1.34 -24.46 -20.24
C ARG A 613 0.84 -24.90 -21.60
N GLY A 614 0.04 -25.96 -21.64
CA GLY A 614 -0.63 -26.38 -22.87
C GLY A 614 -1.67 -27.49 -22.70
N MET A 615 -2.43 -27.72 -23.76
CA MET A 615 -3.45 -28.76 -23.86
C MET A 615 -3.27 -29.55 -25.16
N ALA A 616 -3.40 -30.88 -25.06
CA ALA A 616 -3.36 -31.78 -26.20
C ALA A 616 -4.76 -32.10 -26.73
N MET A 617 -4.95 -31.96 -28.05
CA MET A 617 -6.09 -32.47 -28.79
C MET A 617 -5.84 -33.93 -29.15
N ARG A 618 -6.88 -34.76 -28.96
CA ARG A 618 -6.81 -36.21 -29.10
C ARG A 618 -7.87 -36.71 -30.07
N ARG A 619 -7.56 -37.82 -30.74
CA ARG A 619 -8.56 -38.59 -31.50
C ARG A 619 -9.37 -39.48 -30.56
N GLU A 620 -10.42 -40.11 -31.08
CA GLU A 620 -11.26 -41.04 -30.32
C GLU A 620 -10.48 -42.23 -29.73
N ASP A 621 -9.35 -42.62 -30.33
CA ASP A 621 -8.45 -43.67 -29.83
C ASP A 621 -7.53 -43.23 -28.67
N GLY A 622 -7.66 -41.98 -28.20
CA GLY A 622 -6.86 -41.41 -27.12
C GLY A 622 -5.49 -40.89 -27.53
N VAL A 623 -5.08 -41.08 -28.80
CA VAL A 623 -3.78 -40.62 -29.30
C VAL A 623 -3.82 -39.11 -29.53
N ALA A 624 -2.87 -38.39 -28.94
CA ALA A 624 -2.69 -36.96 -29.15
C ALA A 624 -2.17 -36.69 -30.57
N TYR A 625 -2.78 -35.74 -31.28
CA TYR A 625 -2.36 -35.37 -32.63
C TYR A 625 -1.95 -33.89 -32.76
N ARG A 626 -2.31 -33.05 -31.79
CA ARG A 626 -1.95 -31.64 -31.75
C ARG A 626 -1.88 -31.15 -30.31
N MET A 627 -1.02 -30.20 -30.01
CA MET A 627 -0.91 -29.60 -28.67
C MET A 627 -0.64 -28.11 -28.78
N ALA A 628 -1.36 -27.28 -28.05
CA ALA A 628 -1.17 -25.83 -28.10
C ALA A 628 -1.21 -25.23 -26.70
N GLY A 629 -0.59 -24.06 -26.54
CA GLY A 629 -0.54 -23.41 -25.24
C GLY A 629 0.26 -22.12 -25.23
N SER A 630 0.73 -21.76 -24.04
CA SER A 630 1.46 -20.52 -23.80
C SER A 630 2.68 -20.71 -22.90
N ILE A 631 3.65 -19.82 -23.03
CA ILE A 631 4.85 -19.76 -22.20
C ILE A 631 5.05 -18.32 -21.73
N GLY A 632 5.07 -18.12 -20.41
CA GLY A 632 5.30 -16.79 -19.81
C GLY A 632 6.59 -16.75 -18.99
N ASP A 633 7.24 -15.59 -18.93
CA ASP A 633 8.36 -15.33 -18.00
C ASP A 633 7.82 -15.12 -16.58
N VAL A 634 8.31 -15.93 -15.63
CA VAL A 634 7.93 -15.88 -14.20
C VAL A 634 9.11 -15.54 -13.29
N SER A 635 10.20 -15.01 -13.85
CA SER A 635 11.42 -14.67 -13.12
C SER A 635 11.16 -13.66 -12.01
N GLN A 636 10.43 -12.58 -12.29
CA GLN A 636 10.10 -11.54 -11.31
C GLN A 636 9.27 -12.08 -10.13
N ARG A 637 8.30 -12.95 -10.42
CA ARG A 637 7.46 -13.60 -9.38
C ARG A 637 8.32 -14.44 -8.43
N ARG A 638 9.24 -15.24 -8.97
CA ARG A 638 10.14 -16.10 -8.19
C ARG A 638 11.11 -15.29 -7.34
N GLU A 639 11.61 -14.17 -7.85
CA GLU A 639 12.50 -13.27 -7.08
C GLU A 639 11.75 -12.64 -5.90
N ALA A 640 10.54 -12.11 -6.13
CA ALA A 640 9.70 -11.56 -5.07
C ALA A 640 9.36 -12.61 -3.98
N GLU A 641 9.04 -13.85 -4.37
CA GLU A 641 8.79 -14.95 -3.42
C GLU A 641 10.02 -15.29 -2.57
N ARG A 642 11.22 -15.27 -3.19
CA ARG A 642 12.49 -15.53 -2.48
C ARG A 642 12.80 -14.40 -1.50
N ASP A 643 12.63 -13.16 -1.91
CA ASP A 643 12.93 -11.99 -1.08
C ASP A 643 11.97 -11.91 0.10
N LEU A 644 10.68 -12.19 -0.12
CA LEU A 644 9.70 -12.30 0.96
C LEU A 644 10.07 -13.39 1.96
N ARG A 645 10.47 -14.57 1.48
CA ARG A 645 10.87 -15.67 2.35
C ARG A 645 12.09 -15.30 3.19
N ARG A 646 13.08 -14.65 2.58
CA ARG A 646 14.27 -14.16 3.28
C ARG A 646 13.92 -13.14 4.36
N ALA A 647 13.08 -12.16 4.05
CA ALA A 647 12.64 -11.16 5.01
C ALA A 647 11.88 -11.79 6.20
N LYS A 648 11.05 -12.81 5.93
CA LYS A 648 10.35 -13.57 6.98
C LYS A 648 11.34 -14.30 7.89
N ASP A 649 12.30 -15.04 7.31
CA ASP A 649 13.29 -15.80 8.07
C ASP A 649 14.17 -14.87 8.93
N GLU A 650 14.57 -13.70 8.40
CA GLU A 650 15.31 -12.68 9.14
C GLU A 650 14.49 -12.08 10.31
N ALA A 651 13.20 -11.81 10.10
CA ALA A 651 12.32 -11.31 11.14
C ALA A 651 12.09 -12.34 12.27
N GLU A 652 11.91 -13.62 11.93
CA GLU A 652 11.75 -14.69 12.91
C GLU A 652 13.01 -14.89 13.75
N LEU A 653 14.19 -14.85 13.12
CA LEU A 653 15.46 -14.95 13.82
C LEU A 653 15.68 -13.78 14.79
N ALA A 654 15.38 -12.55 14.35
CA ALA A 654 15.48 -11.36 15.18
C ALA A 654 14.55 -11.44 16.41
N ASN A 655 13.32 -11.93 16.23
CA ASN A 655 12.38 -12.08 17.33
C ASN A 655 12.85 -13.12 18.37
N ARG A 656 13.34 -14.28 17.91
CA ARG A 656 13.89 -15.31 18.83
C ARG A 656 15.10 -14.79 19.59
N ALA A 657 16.04 -14.13 18.91
CA ALA A 657 17.21 -13.55 19.54
C ALA A 657 16.84 -12.49 20.60
N LYS A 658 15.82 -11.66 20.33
CA LYS A 658 15.27 -10.69 21.31
C LYS A 658 14.75 -11.40 22.56
N SER A 659 13.96 -12.47 22.40
CA SER A 659 13.38 -13.21 23.53
C SER A 659 14.43 -13.93 24.38
N GLU A 660 15.40 -14.61 23.75
CA GLU A 660 16.49 -15.29 24.46
C GLU A 660 17.38 -14.30 25.22
N PHE A 661 17.67 -13.14 24.59
CA PHE A 661 18.42 -12.07 25.25
C PHE A 661 17.71 -11.56 26.51
N LEU A 662 16.41 -11.26 26.43
CA LEU A 662 15.64 -10.77 27.58
C LEU A 662 15.58 -11.81 28.72
N ALA A 663 15.39 -13.08 28.38
CA ALA A 663 15.36 -14.16 29.37
C ALA A 663 16.69 -14.30 30.12
N ASN A 664 17.82 -14.30 29.39
CA ASN A 664 19.15 -14.41 29.98
C ASN A 664 19.48 -13.18 30.84
N MET A 665 19.21 -11.98 30.32
CA MET A 665 19.45 -10.73 31.05
C MET A 665 18.68 -10.69 32.38
N SER A 666 17.44 -11.16 32.42
CA SER A 666 16.68 -11.20 33.68
C SER A 666 17.31 -12.14 34.71
N HIS A 667 17.78 -13.32 34.29
CA HIS A 667 18.46 -14.25 35.20
C HIS A 667 19.75 -13.63 35.78
N GLU A 668 20.54 -12.98 34.93
CA GLU A 668 21.78 -12.29 35.32
C GLU A 668 21.53 -11.08 36.23
N LEU A 669 20.41 -10.37 36.07
CA LEU A 669 20.05 -9.24 36.94
C LEU A 669 19.46 -9.70 38.28
N ARG A 670 18.70 -10.80 38.29
CA ARG A 670 18.03 -11.32 39.49
C ARG A 670 19.01 -11.83 40.54
N THR A 671 20.10 -12.45 40.11
CA THR A 671 21.10 -13.05 40.98
C THR A 671 21.79 -12.03 41.91
N PRO A 672 22.42 -10.93 41.41
CA PRO A 672 23.03 -9.93 42.27
C PRO A 672 21.98 -9.16 43.09
N LEU A 673 20.78 -8.95 42.54
CA LEU A 673 19.72 -8.21 43.22
C LEU A 673 19.15 -8.97 44.43
N ASN A 674 18.98 -10.30 44.31
CA ASN A 674 18.61 -11.15 45.44
C ASN A 674 19.67 -11.12 46.56
N ALA A 675 20.96 -11.03 46.20
CA ALA A 675 22.02 -10.92 47.19
C ALA A 675 21.96 -9.56 47.91
N ILE A 676 21.75 -8.46 47.17
CA ILE A 676 21.59 -7.11 47.75
C ILE A 676 20.40 -7.08 48.71
N ILE A 677 19.24 -7.61 48.30
CA ILE A 677 18.03 -7.70 49.13
C ILE A 677 18.30 -8.53 50.40
N GLY A 678 18.95 -9.69 50.25
CA GLY A 678 19.28 -10.55 51.39
C GLY A 678 20.20 -9.87 52.40
N PHE A 679 21.23 -9.15 51.94
CA PHE A 679 22.11 -8.40 52.84
C PHE A 679 21.40 -7.20 53.48
N SER A 680 20.55 -6.48 52.74
CA SER A 680 19.77 -5.39 53.33
C SER A 680 18.77 -5.89 54.37
N GLU A 681 18.12 -7.03 54.14
CA GLU A 681 17.22 -7.66 55.13
C GLU A 681 17.95 -8.02 56.42
N VAL A 682 19.16 -8.58 56.30
CA VAL A 682 20.00 -8.95 57.44
C VAL A 682 20.36 -7.71 58.28
N ILE A 683 20.69 -6.59 57.63
CA ILE A 683 21.02 -5.32 58.28
C ILE A 683 19.77 -4.68 58.90
N ALA A 684 18.65 -4.65 58.18
CA ALA A 684 17.39 -4.07 58.65
C ALA A 684 16.81 -4.83 59.86
N HIS A 685 16.93 -6.15 59.89
CA HIS A 685 16.46 -6.99 61.00
C HIS A 685 17.49 -7.14 62.14
N GLU A 686 18.68 -6.52 62.02
CA GLU A 686 19.72 -6.53 63.05
C GLU A 686 20.14 -7.95 63.50
N LEU A 687 20.10 -8.92 62.57
CA LEU A 687 20.32 -10.35 62.86
C LEU A 687 21.72 -10.67 63.44
N PHE A 688 22.70 -9.79 63.21
CA PHE A 688 24.07 -9.93 63.70
C PHE A 688 24.50 -8.83 64.68
N GLY A 689 23.54 -8.09 65.26
CA GLY A 689 23.79 -7.03 66.24
C GLY A 689 23.11 -5.71 65.90
N GLN A 690 23.05 -4.81 66.88
CA GLN A 690 22.40 -3.51 66.72
C GLN A 690 23.15 -2.61 65.75
N VAL A 691 22.41 -2.00 64.83
CA VAL A 691 22.95 -1.09 63.83
C VAL A 691 22.93 0.33 64.38
N SER A 692 24.10 0.97 64.44
CA SER A 692 24.26 2.35 64.94
C SER A 692 25.11 3.19 63.98
N PRO A 693 24.68 4.42 63.64
CA PRO A 693 23.45 5.10 64.07
C PRO A 693 22.16 4.47 63.51
N PRO A 694 20.98 4.68 64.13
CA PRO A 694 19.70 4.10 63.70
C PRO A 694 19.32 4.40 62.24
N GLN A 695 19.86 5.48 61.67
CA GLN A 695 19.69 5.89 60.27
C GLN A 695 20.15 4.80 59.27
N TYR A 696 21.14 3.98 59.63
CA TYR A 696 21.59 2.89 58.77
C TYR A 696 20.56 1.75 58.66
N LYS A 697 19.69 1.59 59.64
CA LYS A 697 18.54 0.68 59.56
C LYS A 697 17.51 1.19 58.54
N GLU A 698 17.26 2.49 58.50
CA GLU A 698 16.40 3.12 57.50
C GLU A 698 17.01 3.00 56.09
N TYR A 699 18.32 3.20 55.94
CA TYR A 699 18.99 3.00 54.64
C TYR A 699 18.94 1.55 54.17
N ALA A 700 19.12 0.58 55.07
CA ALA A 700 18.96 -0.83 54.75
C ALA A 700 17.53 -1.15 54.28
N ALA A 701 16.51 -0.65 54.99
CA ALA A 701 15.12 -0.80 54.57
C ALA A 701 14.84 -0.19 53.19
N ASN A 702 15.39 1.00 52.90
CA ASN A 702 15.24 1.65 51.60
C ASN A 702 15.95 0.88 50.47
N ILE A 703 17.12 0.29 50.74
CA ILE A 703 17.84 -0.57 49.79
C ILE A 703 17.03 -1.84 49.50
N GLU A 704 16.45 -2.44 50.54
CA GLU A 704 15.58 -3.62 50.40
C GLU A 704 14.36 -3.29 49.54
N GLU A 705 13.65 -2.21 49.86
CA GLU A 705 12.46 -1.76 49.12
C GLU A 705 12.79 -1.47 47.65
N SER A 706 13.87 -0.73 47.39
CA SER A 706 14.35 -0.42 46.04
C SER A 706 14.75 -1.68 45.27
N GLY A 707 15.40 -2.63 45.93
CA GLY A 707 15.82 -3.90 45.33
C GLY A 707 14.63 -4.79 44.96
N ARG A 708 13.65 -4.91 45.86
CA ARG A 708 12.39 -5.61 45.61
C ARG A 708 11.61 -4.96 44.47
N HIS A 709 11.54 -3.63 44.44
CA HIS A 709 10.90 -2.90 43.36
C HIS A 709 11.54 -3.19 41.99
N LEU A 710 12.88 -3.16 41.90
CA LEU A 710 13.61 -3.48 40.67
C LEU A 710 13.35 -4.92 40.17
N LEU A 711 13.27 -5.90 41.09
CA LEU A 711 12.90 -7.27 40.73
C LEU A 711 11.51 -7.34 40.12
N ASP A 712 10.54 -6.62 40.70
CA ASP A 712 9.18 -6.58 40.18
C ASP A 712 9.15 -5.97 38.77
N VAL A 713 9.88 -4.88 38.53
CA VAL A 713 10.00 -4.27 37.20
C VAL A 713 10.57 -5.26 36.18
N ILE A 714 11.63 -5.98 36.53
CA ILE A 714 12.27 -6.96 35.63
C ILE A 714 11.30 -8.10 35.31
N ASN A 715 10.57 -8.59 36.31
CA ASN A 715 9.58 -9.65 36.13
C ASN A 715 8.43 -9.17 35.24
N ASP A 716 7.94 -7.94 35.42
CA ASP A 716 6.90 -7.35 34.58
C ASP A 716 7.34 -7.24 33.11
N ILE A 717 8.59 -6.81 32.86
CA ILE A 717 9.15 -6.73 31.50
C ILE A 717 9.22 -8.11 30.85
N LEU A 718 9.65 -9.12 31.62
CA LEU A 718 9.70 -10.49 31.12
C LEU A 718 8.31 -11.04 30.79
N ASP A 719 7.33 -10.81 31.67
CA ASP A 719 5.97 -11.29 31.46
C ASP A 719 5.36 -10.63 30.21
N VAL A 720 5.51 -9.30 30.03
CA VAL A 720 5.11 -8.61 28.79
C VAL A 720 5.79 -9.20 27.56
N SER A 721 7.11 -9.42 27.63
CA SER A 721 7.85 -10.00 26.48
C SER A 721 7.42 -11.43 26.15
N ARG A 722 7.02 -12.25 27.13
CA ARG A 722 6.52 -13.62 26.91
C ARG A 722 5.13 -13.63 26.31
N ILE A 723 4.28 -12.67 26.72
CA ILE A 723 2.94 -12.48 26.18
C ILE A 723 3.02 -12.04 24.72
N GLU A 724 3.83 -11.02 24.39
CA GLU A 724 4.04 -10.57 23.00
C GLU A 724 4.56 -11.67 22.07
N ALA A 725 5.41 -12.57 22.60
CA ALA A 725 5.93 -13.72 21.86
C ALA A 725 4.93 -14.88 21.73
N GLY A 726 3.76 -14.81 22.39
CA GLY A 726 2.79 -15.91 22.44
C GLY A 726 3.31 -17.15 23.17
N HIS A 727 4.32 -17.01 24.03
CA HIS A 727 4.96 -18.10 24.76
C HIS A 727 4.43 -18.27 26.19
N MET A 728 3.42 -17.48 26.57
CA MET A 728 2.76 -17.59 27.86
C MET A 728 1.43 -18.33 27.70
N THR A 729 1.28 -19.45 28.39
CA THR A 729 0.05 -20.26 28.41
C THR A 729 -0.43 -20.41 29.84
N LEU A 730 -1.71 -20.10 30.11
CA LEU A 730 -2.32 -20.39 31.40
C LEU A 730 -2.55 -21.91 31.54
N THR A 731 -2.39 -22.40 32.76
CA THR A 731 -2.83 -23.75 33.10
C THR A 731 -4.23 -23.62 33.71
N PRO A 732 -5.30 -23.98 32.98
CA PRO A 732 -6.66 -23.68 33.42
C PRO A 732 -7.05 -24.59 34.59
N GLU A 733 -7.29 -24.00 35.77
CA GLU A 733 -7.90 -24.66 36.92
C GLU A 733 -9.11 -23.87 37.46
N PRO A 734 -10.09 -24.52 38.12
CA PRO A 734 -11.18 -23.80 38.77
C PRO A 734 -10.66 -22.96 39.95
N VAL A 735 -10.77 -21.64 39.85
CA VAL A 735 -10.29 -20.68 40.85
C VAL A 735 -11.43 -20.21 41.74
N ASP A 736 -11.24 -20.33 43.07
CA ASP A 736 -12.10 -19.68 44.06
C ASP A 736 -11.80 -18.16 44.12
N VAL A 737 -12.58 -17.39 43.37
CA VAL A 737 -12.42 -15.93 43.24
C VAL A 737 -12.53 -15.22 44.58
N ARG A 738 -13.41 -15.68 45.48
CA ARG A 738 -13.57 -15.10 46.83
C ARG A 738 -12.29 -15.23 47.63
N ALA A 739 -11.69 -16.43 47.65
CA ALA A 739 -10.46 -16.66 48.38
C ALA A 739 -9.30 -15.78 47.87
N VAL A 740 -9.24 -15.56 46.54
CA VAL A 740 -8.23 -14.69 45.92
C VAL A 740 -8.46 -13.22 46.29
N ILE A 741 -9.70 -12.72 46.22
CA ILE A 741 -10.08 -11.36 46.61
C ILE A 741 -9.74 -11.09 48.07
N GLU A 742 -10.15 -11.98 48.98
CA GLU A 742 -9.87 -11.83 50.41
C GLU A 742 -8.36 -11.84 50.69
N SER A 743 -7.60 -12.66 49.96
CA SER A 743 -6.14 -12.69 50.07
C SER A 743 -5.48 -11.39 49.58
N ALA A 744 -5.94 -10.83 48.46
CA ALA A 744 -5.43 -9.57 47.92
C ALA A 744 -5.79 -8.39 48.81
N ALA A 745 -7.03 -8.33 49.29
CA ALA A 745 -7.51 -7.27 50.17
C ALA A 745 -6.71 -7.22 51.48
N ARG A 746 -6.47 -8.37 52.12
CA ARG A 746 -5.65 -8.46 53.36
C ARG A 746 -4.25 -7.87 53.19
N LEU A 747 -3.61 -8.07 52.04
CA LEU A 747 -2.27 -7.54 51.76
C LEU A 747 -2.27 -6.02 51.57
N ILE A 748 -3.37 -5.46 51.09
CA ILE A 748 -3.50 -4.03 50.81
C ILE A 748 -4.04 -3.25 52.02
N SER A 749 -4.81 -3.89 52.92
CA SER A 749 -5.40 -3.24 54.11
C SER A 749 -4.38 -2.43 54.91
N GLN A 750 -3.21 -3.00 55.23
CA GLN A 750 -2.17 -2.31 56.01
C GLN A 750 -1.61 -1.09 55.27
N ARG A 751 -1.46 -1.17 53.94
CA ARG A 751 -0.99 -0.05 53.11
C ARG A 751 -2.04 1.06 53.03
N ALA A 752 -3.31 0.70 52.89
CA ALA A 752 -4.42 1.65 52.88
C ALA A 752 -4.54 2.39 54.23
N GLU A 753 -4.43 1.68 55.36
CA GLU A 753 -4.43 2.29 56.70
C GLU A 753 -3.25 3.27 56.89
N THR A 754 -2.04 2.85 56.49
CA THR A 754 -0.84 3.71 56.57
C THR A 754 -0.97 4.96 55.69
N ALA A 755 -1.66 4.85 54.56
CA ALA A 755 -1.97 5.97 53.67
C ALA A 755 -3.18 6.82 54.14
N GLY A 756 -3.84 6.46 55.24
CA GLY A 756 -5.01 7.16 55.76
C GLY A 756 -6.26 7.03 54.89
N LEU A 757 -6.44 5.88 54.25
CA LEU A 757 -7.56 5.58 53.34
C LEU A 757 -8.55 4.59 53.96
N THR A 758 -9.82 4.70 53.58
CA THR A 758 -10.85 3.70 53.93
C THR A 758 -10.93 2.64 52.83
N LEU A 759 -10.69 1.37 53.18
CA LEU A 759 -10.89 0.23 52.27
C LEU A 759 -12.23 -0.45 52.55
N GLU A 760 -13.17 -0.35 51.62
CA GLU A 760 -14.49 -0.98 51.72
C GLU A 760 -14.56 -2.22 50.82
N GLN A 761 -15.19 -3.29 51.32
CA GLN A 761 -15.37 -4.54 50.58
C GLN A 761 -16.85 -4.88 50.45
N THR A 762 -17.29 -5.19 49.24
CA THR A 762 -18.68 -5.60 48.93
C THR A 762 -18.65 -6.83 48.02
N VAL A 763 -18.44 -8.00 48.64
CA VAL A 763 -18.23 -9.28 47.93
C VAL A 763 -19.37 -10.24 48.24
N ASP A 764 -20.14 -10.62 47.22
CA ASP A 764 -21.30 -11.52 47.34
C ASP A 764 -20.93 -12.90 47.85
N THR A 765 -21.70 -13.42 48.82
CA THR A 765 -21.41 -14.67 49.57
C THR A 765 -21.18 -15.89 48.67
N VAL A 766 -21.78 -15.94 47.49
CA VAL A 766 -21.64 -17.02 46.52
C VAL A 766 -21.17 -16.45 45.18
N LEU A 767 -19.92 -16.75 44.82
CA LEU A 767 -19.35 -16.46 43.50
C LEU A 767 -19.08 -17.79 42.76
N PRO A 768 -19.44 -17.91 41.47
CA PRO A 768 -19.06 -19.08 40.70
C PRO A 768 -17.53 -19.11 40.49
N PRO A 769 -16.93 -20.31 40.37
CA PRO A 769 -15.50 -20.43 40.08
C PRO A 769 -15.19 -19.85 38.70
N VAL A 770 -13.98 -19.32 38.51
CA VAL A 770 -13.46 -18.85 37.21
C VAL A 770 -12.39 -19.82 36.72
N THR A 771 -12.35 -20.10 35.42
CA THR A 771 -11.28 -20.93 34.84
C THR A 771 -10.01 -20.10 34.68
N GLY A 772 -8.91 -20.49 35.32
CA GLY A 772 -7.68 -19.68 35.27
C GLY A 772 -6.55 -20.14 36.18
N GLU A 773 -5.61 -19.24 36.45
CA GLU A 773 -4.51 -19.46 37.40
C GLU A 773 -4.64 -18.51 38.62
N PRO A 774 -4.80 -19.02 39.86
CA PRO A 774 -5.02 -18.21 41.05
C PRO A 774 -3.93 -17.16 41.29
N ARG A 775 -2.67 -17.48 40.95
CA ARG A 775 -1.53 -16.57 41.12
C ARG A 775 -1.63 -15.36 40.20
N ARG A 776 -2.07 -15.55 38.96
CA ARG A 776 -2.23 -14.49 37.95
C ARG A 776 -3.45 -13.63 38.25
N LEU A 777 -4.55 -14.25 38.68
CA LEU A 777 -5.72 -13.51 39.15
C LEU A 777 -5.41 -12.66 40.39
N LYS A 778 -4.62 -13.19 41.34
CA LYS A 778 -4.13 -12.43 42.48
C LYS A 778 -3.25 -11.26 42.07
N GLN A 779 -2.39 -11.43 41.06
CA GLN A 779 -1.53 -10.37 40.53
C GLN A 779 -2.34 -9.23 39.93
N ILE A 780 -3.38 -9.55 39.14
CA ILE A 780 -4.33 -8.57 38.60
C ILE A 780 -4.89 -7.70 39.75
N LEU A 781 -5.43 -8.33 40.80
CA LEU A 781 -6.06 -7.59 41.90
C LEU A 781 -5.05 -6.76 42.70
N LEU A 782 -3.84 -7.28 42.93
CA LEU A 782 -2.78 -6.52 43.62
C LEU A 782 -2.33 -5.30 42.81
N ASN A 783 -2.25 -5.41 41.48
CA ASN A 783 -1.91 -4.30 40.60
C ASN A 783 -2.99 -3.21 40.63
N LEU A 784 -4.27 -3.60 40.55
CA LEU A 784 -5.39 -2.65 40.58
C LEU A 784 -5.54 -1.97 41.95
N LEU A 785 -5.54 -2.75 43.04
CA LEU A 785 -5.66 -2.23 44.40
C LEU A 785 -4.43 -1.39 44.80
N GLY A 786 -3.24 -1.79 44.36
CA GLY A 786 -2.01 -1.02 44.56
C GLY A 786 -2.07 0.34 43.88
N ASN A 787 -2.56 0.40 42.63
CA ASN A 787 -2.79 1.66 41.93
C ASN A 787 -3.85 2.51 42.63
N ALA A 788 -4.98 1.91 43.03
CA ALA A 788 -6.06 2.61 43.73
C ALA A 788 -5.57 3.28 45.03
N VAL A 789 -4.81 2.56 45.87
CA VAL A 789 -4.22 3.13 47.10
C VAL A 789 -3.20 4.21 46.78
N LYS A 790 -2.34 3.99 45.80
CA LYS A 790 -1.28 4.93 45.44
C LYS A 790 -1.84 6.27 44.93
N PHE A 791 -2.88 6.26 44.11
CA PHE A 791 -3.40 7.46 43.45
C PHE A 791 -4.53 8.16 44.22
N THR A 792 -4.90 7.63 45.39
CA THR A 792 -5.91 8.23 46.28
C THR A 792 -5.25 9.07 47.37
N PRO A 793 -5.61 10.37 47.52
CA PRO A 793 -5.13 11.20 48.62
C PRO A 793 -5.65 10.72 49.98
N SER A 794 -4.89 10.99 51.06
CA SER A 794 -5.30 10.72 52.45
C SER A 794 -6.72 11.25 52.74
N GLY A 795 -7.55 10.43 53.38
CA GLY A 795 -8.96 10.71 53.63
C GLY A 795 -9.92 10.28 52.52
N GLY A 796 -9.41 9.76 51.39
CA GLY A 796 -10.20 9.12 50.35
C GLY A 796 -10.57 7.66 50.66
N SER A 797 -11.27 7.01 49.72
CA SER A 797 -11.67 5.62 49.85
C SER A 797 -11.35 4.78 48.62
N VAL A 798 -11.12 3.49 48.86
CA VAL A 798 -10.98 2.44 47.84
C VAL A 798 -12.05 1.38 48.12
N ARG A 799 -12.82 1.01 47.09
CA ARG A 799 -13.90 0.03 47.16
C ARG A 799 -13.55 -1.17 46.28
N LEU A 800 -13.63 -2.36 46.85
CA LEU A 800 -13.46 -3.63 46.15
C LEU A 800 -14.78 -4.39 46.18
N GLY A 801 -15.39 -4.58 45.02
CA GLY A 801 -16.65 -5.29 44.85
C GLY A 801 -16.48 -6.55 44.00
N ALA A 802 -17.28 -7.58 44.27
CA ALA A 802 -17.45 -8.68 43.32
C ALA A 802 -18.83 -9.32 43.44
N HIS A 803 -19.46 -9.57 42.29
CA HIS A 803 -20.80 -10.16 42.20
C HIS A 803 -20.96 -10.97 40.89
N PRO A 804 -21.88 -11.95 40.86
CA PRO A 804 -22.16 -12.69 39.63
C PRO A 804 -23.03 -11.87 38.68
N VAL A 805 -22.68 -11.89 37.40
CA VAL A 805 -23.43 -11.22 36.32
C VAL A 805 -23.85 -12.25 35.27
N ARG A 806 -24.99 -12.02 34.62
CA ARG A 806 -25.42 -12.79 33.46
C ARG A 806 -25.43 -11.89 32.24
N ASP A 807 -24.90 -12.38 31.12
CA ASP A 807 -25.02 -11.67 29.85
C ASP A 807 -26.40 -11.89 29.21
N ASP A 808 -26.69 -11.10 28.17
CA ASP A 808 -27.95 -11.13 27.41
C ASP A 808 -28.20 -12.48 26.70
N VAL A 809 -27.17 -13.32 26.58
CA VAL A 809 -27.18 -14.62 25.90
C VAL A 809 -27.21 -15.80 26.89
N GLY A 810 -27.22 -15.52 28.20
CA GLY A 810 -27.29 -16.52 29.28
C GLY A 810 -25.94 -17.02 29.81
N GLY A 811 -24.82 -16.41 29.43
CA GLY A 811 -23.49 -16.70 29.97
C GLY A 811 -23.35 -16.24 31.42
N HIS A 812 -22.64 -17.04 32.23
CA HIS A 812 -22.35 -16.75 33.63
C HIS A 812 -20.99 -16.07 33.77
N TRP A 813 -20.96 -14.91 34.39
CA TRP A 813 -19.77 -14.09 34.57
C TRP A 813 -19.57 -13.73 36.04
N VAL A 814 -18.33 -13.46 36.41
CA VAL A 814 -17.98 -12.80 37.67
C VAL A 814 -17.49 -11.41 37.34
N GLU A 815 -18.19 -10.39 37.83
CA GLU A 815 -17.74 -9.01 37.75
C GLU A 815 -16.95 -8.68 39.02
N ILE A 816 -15.72 -8.19 38.86
CA ILE A 816 -14.88 -7.69 39.95
C ILE A 816 -14.59 -6.22 39.69
N THR A 817 -14.89 -5.36 40.66
CA THR A 817 -14.80 -3.91 40.52
C THR A 817 -13.88 -3.32 41.57
N VAL A 818 -12.88 -2.56 41.13
CA VAL A 818 -11.96 -1.78 41.98
C VAL A 818 -12.20 -0.31 41.69
N ALA A 819 -12.73 0.42 42.67
CA ALA A 819 -13.04 1.84 42.53
C ALA A 819 -12.29 2.68 43.57
N ASP A 820 -11.71 3.79 43.16
CA ASP A 820 -11.03 4.75 44.02
C ASP A 820 -11.61 6.15 43.90
N THR A 821 -11.39 6.99 44.91
CA THR A 821 -11.74 8.43 44.90
C THR A 821 -10.52 9.31 44.64
N GLY A 822 -9.57 8.81 43.85
CA GLY A 822 -8.28 9.44 43.59
C GLY A 822 -8.30 10.50 42.51
N ILE A 823 -7.12 10.80 41.97
CA ILE A 823 -6.91 11.87 40.98
C ILE A 823 -7.67 11.67 39.66
N GLY A 824 -8.06 10.44 39.33
CA GLY A 824 -8.70 10.09 38.04
C GLY A 824 -7.83 10.36 36.81
N MET A 825 -8.37 10.04 35.63
CA MET A 825 -7.72 10.14 34.32
C MET A 825 -8.68 10.75 33.30
N ALA A 826 -8.16 11.47 32.30
CA ALA A 826 -8.97 11.91 31.16
C ALA A 826 -9.28 10.71 30.23
N ALA A 827 -10.44 10.72 29.58
CA ALA A 827 -10.87 9.62 28.70
C ALA A 827 -9.87 9.35 27.55
N GLU A 828 -9.20 10.38 27.04
CA GLU A 828 -8.18 10.30 25.99
C GLU A 828 -6.85 9.66 26.46
N ASP A 829 -6.63 9.58 27.77
CA ASP A 829 -5.43 9.01 28.35
C ASP A 829 -5.59 7.54 28.73
N ILE A 830 -6.82 7.03 28.82
CA ILE A 830 -7.11 5.61 29.10
C ILE A 830 -6.43 4.69 28.07
N PRO A 831 -6.54 4.91 26.74
CA PRO A 831 -5.87 4.05 25.77
C PRO A 831 -4.35 4.16 25.83
N LYS A 832 -3.81 5.26 26.38
CA LYS A 832 -2.36 5.43 26.57
C LYS A 832 -1.88 4.66 27.80
N ALA A 833 -2.65 4.67 28.90
CA ALA A 833 -2.32 3.91 30.12
C ALA A 833 -2.31 2.39 29.94
N LEU A 834 -3.05 1.88 28.95
CA LEU A 834 -3.06 0.46 28.58
C LEU A 834 -1.87 0.04 27.69
N LYS A 835 -1.03 0.98 27.23
CA LYS A 835 0.18 0.66 26.46
C LYS A 835 1.38 0.45 27.38
N PRO A 836 2.26 -0.53 27.10
CA PRO A 836 3.49 -0.75 27.87
C PRO A 836 4.36 0.52 27.95
N PHE A 837 4.93 0.80 29.13
CA PHE A 837 5.84 1.92 29.41
C PHE A 837 5.22 3.32 29.27
N HIS A 838 3.91 3.44 29.06
CA HIS A 838 3.22 4.74 29.02
C HIS A 838 2.68 5.13 30.41
N GLN A 839 2.92 6.39 30.81
CA GLN A 839 2.42 6.99 32.03
C GLN A 839 1.72 8.32 31.72
N ILE A 840 0.65 8.61 32.46
CA ILE A 840 -0.16 9.83 32.25
C ILE A 840 0.42 10.98 33.07
N ASP A 841 0.80 12.05 32.35
CA ASP A 841 1.15 13.42 32.81
C ASP A 841 2.44 13.63 33.64
N SER A 842 3.16 14.72 33.33
CA SER A 842 4.53 15.02 33.83
C SER A 842 4.58 15.80 35.15
N ARG A 843 3.44 16.32 35.63
CA ARG A 843 3.31 16.95 36.96
C ARG A 843 3.11 15.94 38.09
N LEU A 844 2.57 14.75 37.78
CA LEU A 844 2.39 13.63 38.71
C LEU A 844 3.66 12.78 38.89
N GLN A 845 4.59 12.83 37.93
CA GLN A 845 5.88 12.11 37.96
C GLN A 845 6.77 12.47 39.16
N ARG A 846 6.65 13.68 39.72
CA ARG A 846 7.41 14.08 40.93
C ARG A 846 6.80 13.56 42.24
N ARG A 847 5.58 13.02 42.21
CA ARG A 847 4.82 12.66 43.41
C ARG A 847 4.48 11.17 43.51
N TYR A 848 4.50 10.42 42.41
CA TYR A 848 4.10 9.02 42.34
C TYR A 848 4.96 8.20 41.35
N GLU A 849 5.95 7.44 41.84
CA GLU A 849 6.83 6.59 41.01
C GLU A 849 6.13 5.29 40.54
N GLY A 850 6.23 4.94 39.25
CA GLY A 850 5.69 3.68 38.71
C GLY A 850 6.42 3.24 37.44
N THR A 851 6.19 2.01 36.98
CA THR A 851 6.84 1.41 35.80
C THR A 851 6.06 1.59 34.50
N GLY A 852 4.75 1.85 34.58
CA GLY A 852 3.87 1.89 33.41
C GLY A 852 3.57 0.51 32.79
N LEU A 853 3.86 -0.59 33.51
CA LEU A 853 3.64 -1.96 33.03
C LEU A 853 2.44 -2.65 33.68
N GLY A 854 1.99 -2.19 34.85
CA GLY A 854 0.96 -2.88 35.63
C GLY A 854 -0.41 -2.98 34.97
N LEU A 855 -0.91 -1.91 34.35
CA LEU A 855 -2.21 -1.92 33.64
C LEU A 855 -2.17 -2.74 32.33
N PRO A 856 -1.17 -2.57 31.45
CA PRO A 856 -1.01 -3.44 30.27
C PRO A 856 -0.93 -4.93 30.63
N LEU A 857 -0.17 -5.27 31.67
CA LEU A 857 -0.06 -6.65 32.16
C LEU A 857 -1.38 -7.18 32.73
N THR A 858 -2.13 -6.32 33.43
CA THR A 858 -3.45 -6.64 33.97
C THR A 858 -4.45 -6.94 32.86
N GLN A 859 -4.49 -6.12 31.80
CA GLN A 859 -5.33 -6.37 30.63
C GLN A 859 -4.97 -7.71 29.97
N ALA A 860 -3.68 -7.95 29.74
CA ALA A 860 -3.23 -9.19 29.11
C ALA A 860 -3.56 -10.45 29.93
N PHE A 861 -3.43 -10.39 31.26
CA PHE A 861 -3.84 -11.51 32.11
C PHE A 861 -5.35 -11.75 32.06
N VAL A 862 -6.18 -10.70 32.04
CA VAL A 862 -7.64 -10.82 31.94
C VAL A 862 -8.06 -11.42 30.60
N GLU A 863 -7.45 -10.98 29.50
CA GLU A 863 -7.69 -11.53 28.16
C GLU A 863 -7.30 -13.01 28.06
N MET A 864 -6.17 -13.42 28.67
CA MET A 864 -5.78 -14.83 28.72
C MET A 864 -6.76 -15.69 29.54
N HIS A 865 -7.46 -15.11 30.53
CA HIS A 865 -8.54 -15.78 31.26
C HIS A 865 -9.88 -15.78 30.49
N GLY A 866 -9.89 -15.28 29.24
CA GLY A 866 -11.10 -15.17 28.41
C GLY A 866 -12.05 -14.07 28.85
N GLY A 867 -11.59 -13.12 29.66
CA GLY A 867 -12.36 -12.01 30.19
C GLY A 867 -12.12 -10.68 29.47
N THR A 868 -12.79 -9.63 29.95
CA THR A 868 -12.59 -8.24 29.51
C THR A 868 -12.32 -7.32 30.68
N LEU A 869 -11.63 -6.21 30.39
CA LEU A 869 -11.30 -5.17 31.35
C LEU A 869 -11.81 -3.82 30.84
N ASP A 870 -12.59 -3.13 31.68
CA ASP A 870 -13.16 -1.82 31.40
C ASP A 870 -12.66 -0.80 32.43
N ILE A 871 -12.37 0.42 31.98
CA ILE A 871 -11.92 1.50 32.85
C ILE A 871 -12.83 2.71 32.66
N ALA A 872 -13.49 3.13 33.74
CA ALA A 872 -14.25 4.36 33.82
C ALA A 872 -13.53 5.32 34.77
N SER A 873 -13.01 6.43 34.26
CA SER A 873 -12.26 7.40 35.06
C SER A 873 -12.66 8.83 34.72
N THR A 874 -12.62 9.72 35.70
CA THR A 874 -12.89 11.15 35.49
C THR A 874 -11.91 11.97 36.33
N PRO A 875 -11.23 12.99 35.75
CA PRO A 875 -10.27 13.79 36.49
C PRO A 875 -10.87 14.41 37.76
N GLY A 876 -10.24 14.18 38.91
CA GLY A 876 -10.65 14.66 40.22
C GLY A 876 -11.78 13.87 40.90
N ALA A 877 -12.38 12.88 40.24
CA ALA A 877 -13.46 12.05 40.79
C ALA A 877 -13.05 10.59 41.04
N GLY A 878 -11.85 10.19 40.58
CA GLY A 878 -11.29 8.85 40.78
C GLY A 878 -11.42 7.92 39.58
N THR A 879 -11.03 6.66 39.77
CA THR A 879 -11.03 5.62 38.73
C THR A 879 -11.80 4.39 39.20
N THR A 880 -12.62 3.84 38.31
CA THR A 880 -13.26 2.53 38.47
C THR A 880 -12.73 1.60 37.39
N VAL A 881 -12.16 0.46 37.80
CA VAL A 881 -11.77 -0.62 36.90
C VAL A 881 -12.70 -1.81 37.14
N THR A 882 -13.30 -2.31 36.07
CA THR A 882 -14.24 -3.42 36.09
C THR A 882 -13.65 -4.58 35.29
N LEU A 883 -13.61 -5.77 35.89
CA LEU A 883 -13.16 -7.01 35.28
C LEU A 883 -14.36 -7.92 35.06
N HIS A 884 -14.55 -8.42 33.84
CA HIS A 884 -15.55 -9.43 33.53
C HIS A 884 -14.84 -10.75 33.23
N LEU A 885 -15.00 -11.75 34.10
CA LEU A 885 -14.37 -13.05 33.96
C LEU A 885 -15.42 -14.15 33.72
N PRO A 886 -15.21 -15.07 32.77
CA PRO A 886 -16.17 -16.13 32.51
C PRO A 886 -16.17 -17.14 33.67
N ALA A 887 -17.36 -17.50 34.15
CA ALA A 887 -17.51 -18.59 35.10
C ALA A 887 -17.13 -19.95 34.45
N ALA A 888 -16.55 -20.84 35.24
CA ALA A 888 -16.08 -22.16 34.85
C ALA A 888 -17.20 -23.18 34.61
#